data_AF-G8UM28-F1
#
_entry.id   AF-G8UM28-F1
#
_cell.length_a   1.000
_cell.length_b   1.000
_cell.length_c   1.000
_cell.angle_alpha   90.00
_cell.angle_beta   90.00
_cell.angle_gamma   90.00
#
_symmetry.space_group_name_H-M   'P 1'
#
loop_
_entity.id
_entity.type
_entity.pdbx_description
1 polymer ?
#
loop_
_entity_poly.entity_id
_entity_poly.type
_entity_poly.pdbx_seq_one_letter_code
_entity_poly.pdbx_strand_id
1 'polypeptide(L)'
;MRKKLFLLFAGLCVLANLNAQDKEFWFSASDVAVTHGDAPMFFVFTNPGRIDAQVTIEYWGGQPAGSPPYFATFTVDAGGYKKWDIASGGSTPAKGLFETPAYKAGTVSNYGIHITSTQKILAYYMVNNNVQRDIYSLKGAPALGKKFITPFMQHAGEYFEQRPSAKYNMGSDEIEIVATEDNTIVKIDKLTKRIMKGTTGTYYNVGETPSFTMNRGETLTLREDTVGATNTVNDIAATKNNGTLAGTMISSNKPIAVTQTEDCLSAVSFSRKSGNTDLVGDQLVPEDMVGKRYVVLRGHSTVGDRVDFVAINDHTTIKVYYWDGTTPAQVTSPTLNRGEMWHVDMTNLTGVLPYNAATAKASDIFVDATEPVYCYQHSATLGELGGAIIPSMYSISQQQISFYQSNGAVGKNNIFLVFRTDCDTAFTISIDGSPAQKFADAGLVITPKTIPSHIAGEWKYANVTLDNAWDNHVVTIKNETSTFSLGYFNGVGTSTAGYGYLSGFGSFAFDPDTFWRCADNPQPVTLVGGYALSYRWSHYPDTGYTTPTATWTSPSIRAREKGMYVLEMNQDPRIIRDTVWVLDMKWNASIKRQPNKPAKIGVPQQFSIKMNQSMLNMPTLRIKWTFEGGTPSTSVAASPKVVWNSTGQKKVTLHLSATAGTGAYEVTCDTTLVMDLMLHEKHLGYFVDRNVRGGRRDGTNWPNAFPTIDEALGLASQGDCIWVAEGNYMPPQGQSYVIDYDSVEIYGGFGAWETDLNERNYTLHKTIMNGNGSNVVVFDGSTNYTNNACGVSRDARVDGFIIRGGEASEGAGILFKNGASGTVANSIITSNTATNLGGGIHISGGYNGGCMGRTGDALIYNTEISHNRATTAGGGIYNSGSAFLSVNNTVSGNIAPTAGGLYNNGGDPHLRNSILWGNLTGGALGSDVMNEGGTPVWSHCNVGGWSATLGKDGGRNIDRNPVFRRKGYDDDLTPRSDGNYRLSSTSPSVNSGYNPFVLSGFRNRTSTVLLHPAKAGYTEALGLDLGSLARIYDDIVDMGAYEYHPNTIYPNVVHEIVIGTYPNVTTVPGAGIHYIESQKDFTMTLTPAEGYSLKYIQVKTDSKIRDEQQGGIRITHNEDGTVTLVFPKVVEPLTIQLTGVSPVSNVSIDRGYALRTEEGTLHIRTAKATDAQIYSVTGQLVHRTQIARGETSIPLAKGVYIVTLDGQIRQKVVIR
;
A
#
# COMPACT_ATOMS: atom_id res chain seq x y z
N MET A 1 7.93 -30.00 17.35
CA MET A 1 7.16 -31.24 17.65
C MET A 1 6.01 -31.32 16.65
N ARG A 2 5.80 -32.49 16.03
CA ARG A 2 4.88 -32.77 14.91
C ARG A 2 3.39 -32.67 15.29
N LYS A 3 2.55 -32.24 14.33
CA LYS A 3 1.25 -32.83 13.85
C LYS A 3 0.49 -31.74 13.04
N LYS A 4 0.51 -31.79 11.70
CA LYS A 4 -0.52 -32.39 10.83
C LYS A 4 -1.96 -32.11 11.28
N LEU A 5 -2.65 -31.22 10.56
CA LEU A 5 -4.05 -31.46 10.17
C LEU A 5 -4.21 -31.14 8.69
N PHE A 6 -4.58 -32.18 7.95
CA PHE A 6 -5.01 -32.18 6.56
C PHE A 6 -6.35 -31.43 6.46
N LEU A 7 -6.48 -30.53 5.50
CA LEU A 7 -7.76 -30.24 4.85
C LEU A 7 -7.48 -30.08 3.36
N LEU A 8 -8.07 -30.98 2.58
CA LEU A 8 -8.13 -30.96 1.13
C LEU A 8 -8.57 -29.56 0.66
N PHE A 9 -7.73 -28.88 -0.10
CA PHE A 9 -8.21 -28.06 -1.21
C PHE A 9 -7.68 -28.72 -2.48
N ALA A 10 -8.53 -29.52 -3.11
CA ALA A 10 -8.33 -29.92 -4.48
C ALA A 10 -8.19 -28.64 -5.31
N GLY A 11 -7.08 -28.51 -6.02
CA GLY A 11 -6.85 -27.42 -6.95
C GLY A 11 -7.88 -27.50 -8.08
N LEU A 12 -8.95 -26.72 -7.98
CA LEU A 12 -9.80 -26.37 -9.10
C LEU A 12 -9.19 -25.13 -9.77
N CYS A 13 -8.20 -25.35 -10.64
CA CYS A 13 -7.87 -24.38 -11.68
C CYS A 13 -8.99 -24.44 -12.71
N VAL A 14 -9.94 -23.50 -12.64
CA VAL A 14 -10.98 -23.35 -13.66
C VAL A 14 -10.82 -21.97 -14.27
N LEU A 15 -10.32 -21.93 -15.50
CA LEU A 15 -10.08 -20.71 -16.28
C LEU A 15 -11.09 -20.70 -17.43
N ALA A 16 -11.57 -19.52 -17.86
CA ALA A 16 -12.51 -19.41 -18.97
C ALA A 16 -12.24 -18.15 -19.81
N ASN A 17 -11.70 -18.32 -21.01
CA ASN A 17 -11.70 -17.28 -22.05
C ASN A 17 -13.11 -17.20 -22.69
N LEU A 18 -13.63 -15.98 -22.92
CA LEU A 18 -15.01 -15.72 -23.36
C LEU A 18 -15.10 -14.92 -24.70
N ASN A 19 -14.33 -15.27 -25.73
CA ASN A 19 -14.25 -14.47 -26.98
C ASN A 19 -15.46 -14.49 -27.96
N ALA A 20 -16.43 -15.40 -27.83
CA ALA A 20 -17.74 -15.37 -28.52
C ALA A 20 -18.82 -14.53 -27.81
N GLN A 21 -18.46 -13.83 -26.72
CA GLN A 21 -19.36 -13.00 -25.94
C GLN A 21 -18.90 -11.56 -26.00
N ASP A 22 -19.84 -10.64 -26.08
CA ASP A 22 -19.56 -9.23 -26.21
C ASP A 22 -20.49 -8.40 -25.33
N LYS A 23 -20.13 -7.13 -25.21
CA LYS A 23 -20.92 -6.10 -24.54
C LYS A 23 -21.73 -5.27 -25.51
N GLU A 24 -21.47 -5.36 -26.81
CA GLU A 24 -22.15 -4.55 -27.82
C GLU A 24 -22.49 -5.38 -29.07
N PHE A 25 -23.72 -5.27 -29.55
CA PHE A 25 -24.19 -5.94 -30.76
C PHE A 25 -25.03 -4.98 -31.61
N TRP A 26 -24.81 -5.02 -32.92
CA TRP A 26 -25.60 -4.31 -33.92
C TRP A 26 -26.27 -5.32 -34.85
N PHE A 27 -27.56 -5.15 -35.11
CA PHE A 27 -28.35 -6.12 -35.87
C PHE A 27 -29.54 -5.44 -36.54
N SER A 28 -30.08 -6.06 -37.59
CA SER A 28 -31.38 -5.75 -38.17
C SER A 28 -31.98 -7.04 -38.70
N ALA A 29 -33.29 -7.19 -38.53
CA ALA A 29 -34.05 -8.37 -38.93
C ALA A 29 -34.74 -8.13 -40.28
N SER A 30 -34.68 -9.14 -41.15
CA SER A 30 -35.42 -9.14 -42.43
C SER A 30 -36.90 -9.44 -42.23
N ASP A 31 -37.73 -9.04 -43.20
CA ASP A 31 -39.18 -9.29 -43.20
C ASP A 31 -39.47 -10.71 -43.71
N VAL A 32 -39.68 -11.61 -42.75
CA VAL A 32 -39.92 -13.05 -43.00
C VAL A 32 -41.39 -13.32 -43.35
N ALA A 33 -41.60 -14.24 -44.28
CA ALA A 33 -42.88 -14.54 -44.91
C ALA A 33 -43.92 -15.11 -43.93
N VAL A 34 -44.90 -14.29 -43.59
CA VAL A 34 -46.06 -14.62 -42.72
C VAL A 34 -46.78 -15.92 -43.14
N THR A 35 -46.81 -16.25 -44.43
CA THR A 35 -47.59 -17.38 -44.97
C THR A 35 -47.08 -18.76 -44.55
N HIS A 36 -45.84 -18.87 -44.08
CA HIS A 36 -45.22 -20.10 -43.59
C HIS A 36 -44.84 -20.04 -42.09
N GLY A 37 -45.34 -19.03 -41.36
CA GLY A 37 -45.23 -18.93 -39.91
C GLY A 37 -43.96 -18.20 -39.45
N ASP A 38 -44.10 -16.93 -39.11
CA ASP A 38 -43.03 -16.00 -38.76
C ASP A 38 -42.91 -15.74 -37.25
N ALA A 39 -43.67 -16.44 -36.41
CA ALA A 39 -43.71 -16.26 -34.96
C ALA A 39 -43.77 -17.61 -34.21
N PRO A 40 -43.31 -17.71 -32.95
CA PRO A 40 -42.71 -16.64 -32.15
C PRO A 40 -41.28 -16.27 -32.58
N MET A 41 -40.95 -14.99 -32.44
CA MET A 41 -39.59 -14.44 -32.60
C MET A 41 -39.08 -13.95 -31.25
N PHE A 42 -37.80 -14.14 -30.97
CA PHE A 42 -37.22 -13.66 -29.72
C PHE A 42 -35.72 -13.47 -29.81
N PHE A 43 -35.21 -12.61 -28.93
CA PHE A 43 -33.79 -12.59 -28.61
C PHE A 43 -33.51 -13.52 -27.42
N VAL A 44 -32.37 -14.18 -27.47
CA VAL A 44 -31.81 -14.89 -26.32
C VAL A 44 -30.54 -14.19 -25.90
N PHE A 45 -30.42 -13.93 -24.59
CA PHE A 45 -29.22 -13.43 -23.94
C PHE A 45 -28.80 -14.43 -22.88
N THR A 46 -27.57 -14.91 -22.90
CA THR A 46 -27.03 -15.77 -21.84
C THR A 46 -25.87 -15.10 -21.14
N ASN A 47 -25.83 -15.22 -19.81
CA ASN A 47 -24.77 -14.68 -18.97
C ASN A 47 -24.04 -15.83 -18.27
N PRO A 48 -22.95 -16.36 -18.84
CA PRO A 48 -22.14 -17.38 -18.20
C PRO A 48 -21.27 -16.84 -17.03
N GLY A 49 -21.30 -15.53 -16.77
CA GLY A 49 -20.55 -14.86 -15.72
C GLY A 49 -21.11 -15.09 -14.32
N ARG A 50 -20.43 -14.54 -13.30
CA ARG A 50 -20.81 -14.65 -11.88
C ARG A 50 -21.46 -13.39 -11.31
N ILE A 51 -21.61 -12.37 -12.13
CA ILE A 51 -22.22 -11.09 -11.78
C ILE A 51 -23.36 -10.87 -12.77
N ASP A 52 -24.46 -10.33 -12.28
CA ASP A 52 -25.61 -9.99 -13.10
C ASP A 52 -25.21 -9.00 -14.20
N ALA A 53 -25.71 -9.24 -15.41
CA ALA A 53 -25.51 -8.38 -16.56
C ALA A 53 -26.74 -7.50 -16.73
N GLN A 54 -26.54 -6.17 -16.80
CA GLN A 54 -27.60 -5.27 -17.25
C GLN A 54 -27.51 -5.16 -18.76
N VAL A 55 -28.60 -5.50 -19.45
CA VAL A 55 -28.70 -5.47 -20.91
C VAL A 55 -29.71 -4.40 -21.31
N THR A 56 -29.31 -3.57 -22.27
CA THR A 56 -30.16 -2.53 -22.87
C THR A 56 -30.25 -2.74 -24.38
N ILE A 57 -31.47 -2.84 -24.89
CA ILE A 57 -31.79 -2.93 -26.32
C ILE A 57 -32.36 -1.57 -26.74
N GLU A 58 -31.68 -0.93 -27.68
CA GLU A 58 -32.05 0.31 -28.37
C GLU A 58 -32.53 -0.06 -29.79
N TYR A 59 -33.76 0.33 -30.15
CA TYR A 59 -34.34 0.02 -31.47
C TYR A 59 -35.25 1.16 -31.96
N TRP A 60 -35.30 1.39 -33.27
CA TRP A 60 -35.97 2.58 -33.82
C TRP A 60 -37.33 2.31 -34.49
N GLY A 61 -37.66 1.07 -34.85
CA GLY A 61 -39.00 0.70 -35.33
C GLY A 61 -39.57 1.53 -36.49
N GLY A 62 -38.70 1.92 -37.43
CA GLY A 62 -39.10 2.68 -38.62
C GLY A 62 -39.40 4.16 -38.35
N GLN A 63 -39.05 4.67 -37.16
CA GLN A 63 -39.19 6.09 -36.84
C GLN A 63 -38.43 6.97 -37.83
N PRO A 64 -38.89 8.22 -38.09
CA PRO A 64 -38.16 9.16 -38.93
C PRO A 64 -36.68 9.29 -38.52
N ALA A 65 -35.81 9.52 -39.50
CA ALA A 65 -34.39 9.79 -39.26
C ALA A 65 -34.22 10.90 -38.21
N GLY A 66 -33.39 10.65 -37.19
CA GLY A 66 -33.14 11.58 -36.08
C GLY A 66 -34.16 11.51 -34.91
N SER A 67 -35.21 10.70 -34.99
CA SER A 67 -36.12 10.45 -33.87
C SER A 67 -35.42 9.65 -32.75
N PRO A 68 -35.81 9.86 -31.47
CA PRO A 68 -35.29 9.08 -30.35
C PRO A 68 -35.70 7.59 -30.48
N PRO A 69 -34.81 6.65 -30.14
CA PRO A 69 -35.12 5.22 -30.16
C PRO A 69 -36.02 4.80 -28.99
N TYR A 70 -36.60 3.61 -29.13
CA TYR A 70 -37.19 2.85 -28.04
C TYR A 70 -36.11 2.11 -27.25
N PHE A 71 -36.37 1.87 -25.96
CA PHE A 71 -35.46 1.15 -25.07
C PHE A 71 -36.17 0.03 -24.32
N ALA A 72 -35.50 -1.11 -24.20
CA ALA A 72 -35.80 -2.14 -23.22
C ALA A 72 -34.56 -2.41 -22.37
N THR A 73 -34.68 -2.39 -21.04
CA THR A 73 -33.58 -2.73 -20.13
C THR A 73 -34.03 -3.80 -19.16
N PHE A 74 -33.19 -4.82 -18.96
CA PHE A 74 -33.44 -5.91 -18.04
C PHE A 74 -32.13 -6.51 -17.55
N THR A 75 -32.23 -7.26 -16.46
CA THR A 75 -31.12 -8.00 -15.87
C THR A 75 -31.09 -9.43 -16.40
N VAL A 76 -29.89 -9.91 -16.73
CA VAL A 76 -29.58 -11.31 -16.98
C VAL A 76 -28.73 -11.80 -15.82
N ASP A 77 -29.33 -12.60 -14.95
CA ASP A 77 -28.69 -13.08 -13.72
C ASP A 77 -27.38 -13.84 -14.02
N ALA A 78 -26.44 -13.79 -13.08
CA ALA A 78 -25.22 -14.58 -13.12
C ALA A 78 -25.49 -16.07 -13.36
N GLY A 79 -24.87 -16.66 -14.39
CA GLY A 79 -25.09 -18.06 -14.81
C GLY A 79 -26.45 -18.31 -15.46
N GLY A 80 -27.26 -17.26 -15.66
CA GLY A 80 -28.62 -17.35 -16.16
C GLY A 80 -28.78 -16.93 -17.62
N TYR A 81 -30.03 -16.76 -18.02
CA TYR A 81 -30.40 -16.29 -19.35
C TYR A 81 -31.63 -15.39 -19.28
N LYS A 82 -31.83 -14.62 -20.35
CA LYS A 82 -33.07 -13.92 -20.62
C LYS A 82 -33.50 -14.24 -22.05
N LYS A 83 -34.68 -14.82 -22.18
CA LYS A 83 -35.43 -14.83 -23.43
C LYS A 83 -36.32 -13.59 -23.47
N TRP A 84 -36.19 -12.78 -24.51
CA TRP A 84 -36.98 -11.57 -24.72
C TRP A 84 -37.88 -11.73 -25.95
N ASP A 85 -39.14 -12.07 -25.70
CA ASP A 85 -40.14 -12.35 -26.73
C ASP A 85 -40.59 -11.09 -27.48
N ILE A 86 -40.72 -11.20 -28.81
CA ILE A 86 -41.31 -10.19 -29.69
C ILE A 86 -42.73 -10.66 -30.02
N ALA A 87 -43.73 -9.84 -29.66
CA ALA A 87 -45.13 -10.27 -29.70
C ALA A 87 -45.76 -10.17 -31.10
N SER A 88 -46.57 -11.17 -31.45
CA SER A 88 -47.43 -11.16 -32.64
C SER A 88 -48.74 -10.40 -32.35
N GLY A 89 -48.89 -9.20 -32.91
CA GLY A 89 -50.14 -8.43 -32.87
C GLY A 89 -50.33 -7.52 -31.65
N GLY A 90 -50.49 -6.21 -31.90
CA GLY A 90 -51.08 -5.18 -31.02
C GLY A 90 -50.40 -4.84 -29.68
N SER A 91 -49.56 -5.72 -29.13
CA SER A 91 -48.84 -5.53 -27.88
C SER A 91 -47.41 -5.03 -28.12
N THR A 92 -46.84 -4.27 -27.18
CA THR A 92 -45.54 -3.61 -27.33
C THR A 92 -44.43 -4.45 -26.67
N PRO A 93 -43.32 -4.77 -27.37
CA PRO A 93 -43.01 -4.34 -28.72
C PRO A 93 -43.60 -5.28 -29.78
N ALA A 94 -44.22 -4.68 -30.81
CA ALA A 94 -44.85 -5.42 -31.91
C ALA A 94 -43.80 -5.81 -32.97
N LYS A 95 -44.00 -6.95 -33.64
CA LYS A 95 -43.17 -7.45 -34.76
C LYS A 95 -42.69 -6.36 -35.74
N GLY A 96 -43.61 -5.50 -36.20
CA GLY A 96 -43.32 -4.43 -37.16
C GLY A 96 -42.40 -3.31 -36.66
N LEU A 97 -41.90 -3.37 -35.42
CA LEU A 97 -40.86 -2.47 -34.89
C LEU A 97 -39.44 -3.03 -35.06
N PHE A 98 -39.28 -4.26 -35.55
CA PHE A 98 -37.96 -4.92 -35.67
C PHE A 98 -37.62 -5.34 -37.09
N GLU A 99 -38.61 -5.81 -37.86
CA GLU A 99 -38.39 -6.19 -39.26
C GLU A 99 -38.48 -4.99 -40.18
N THR A 100 -37.57 -4.90 -41.14
CA THR A 100 -37.64 -3.88 -42.19
C THR A 100 -38.66 -4.27 -43.27
N PRO A 101 -39.76 -3.53 -43.46
CA PRO A 101 -40.79 -3.93 -44.42
C PRO A 101 -40.27 -3.96 -45.87
N ALA A 102 -40.70 -4.96 -46.66
CA ALA A 102 -40.26 -5.16 -48.04
C ALA A 102 -40.29 -3.89 -48.93
N TYR A 103 -41.29 -3.02 -48.77
CA TYR A 103 -41.45 -1.79 -49.57
C TYR A 103 -40.43 -0.69 -49.26
N LYS A 104 -39.59 -0.87 -48.24
CA LYS A 104 -38.46 0.01 -47.89
C LYS A 104 -37.14 -0.43 -48.52
N ALA A 105 -37.09 -1.59 -49.17
CA ALA A 105 -35.88 -2.10 -49.81
C ALA A 105 -35.27 -1.09 -50.79
N GLY A 106 -33.93 -1.02 -50.83
CA GLY A 106 -33.19 -0.05 -51.65
C GLY A 106 -33.33 1.40 -51.22
N THR A 107 -33.86 1.68 -50.02
CA THR A 107 -33.92 3.01 -49.41
C THR A 107 -33.41 2.97 -47.97
N VAL A 108 -32.87 4.09 -47.48
CA VAL A 108 -32.46 4.19 -46.07
C VAL A 108 -33.70 4.25 -45.17
N SER A 109 -33.75 3.36 -44.19
CA SER A 109 -34.81 3.23 -43.17
C SER A 109 -34.21 3.20 -41.76
N ASN A 110 -35.03 3.11 -40.71
CA ASN A 110 -34.56 3.18 -39.33
C ASN A 110 -35.04 1.98 -38.50
N TYR A 111 -34.56 0.79 -38.84
CA TYR A 111 -34.89 -0.49 -38.20
C TYR A 111 -33.66 -1.13 -37.54
N GLY A 112 -32.62 -0.34 -37.25
CA GLY A 112 -31.43 -0.85 -36.57
C GLY A 112 -31.78 -1.29 -35.14
N ILE A 113 -31.01 -2.25 -34.65
CA ILE A 113 -31.10 -2.76 -33.29
C ILE A 113 -29.70 -2.70 -32.71
N HIS A 114 -29.56 -2.02 -31.59
CA HIS A 114 -28.30 -1.87 -30.87
C HIS A 114 -28.47 -2.39 -29.45
N ILE A 115 -27.65 -3.36 -29.08
CA ILE A 115 -27.74 -4.05 -27.79
C ILE A 115 -26.45 -3.79 -27.04
N THR A 116 -26.56 -3.30 -25.80
CA THR A 116 -25.43 -3.07 -24.91
C THR A 116 -25.56 -3.85 -23.62
N SER A 117 -24.43 -4.25 -23.02
CA SER A 117 -24.41 -4.94 -21.74
C SER A 117 -23.25 -4.52 -20.83
N THR A 118 -23.48 -4.56 -19.51
CA THR A 118 -22.42 -4.31 -18.52
C THR A 118 -21.42 -5.46 -18.42
N GLN A 119 -21.82 -6.68 -18.78
CA GLN A 119 -20.98 -7.88 -18.81
C GLN A 119 -20.92 -8.45 -20.23
N LYS A 120 -19.92 -9.28 -20.53
CA LYS A 120 -19.89 -10.03 -21.79
C LYS A 120 -21.00 -11.08 -21.76
N ILE A 121 -21.89 -11.05 -22.75
CA ILE A 121 -23.00 -11.99 -22.91
C ILE A 121 -22.94 -12.64 -24.29
N LEU A 122 -23.63 -13.77 -24.46
CA LEU A 122 -23.92 -14.30 -25.79
C LEU A 122 -25.33 -13.89 -26.19
N ALA A 123 -25.51 -13.44 -27.43
CA ALA A 123 -26.78 -13.00 -27.95
C ALA A 123 -27.09 -13.64 -29.31
N TYR A 124 -28.33 -14.07 -29.53
CA TYR A 124 -28.81 -14.47 -30.85
C TYR A 124 -30.29 -14.14 -31.00
N TYR A 125 -30.68 -13.95 -32.26
CA TYR A 125 -32.06 -13.73 -32.67
C TYR A 125 -32.59 -15.03 -33.29
N MET A 126 -33.80 -15.44 -32.93
CA MET A 126 -34.40 -16.69 -33.39
C MET A 126 -35.80 -16.47 -33.93
N VAL A 127 -36.05 -17.01 -35.12
CA VAL A 127 -37.41 -17.29 -35.62
C VAL A 127 -37.69 -18.74 -35.26
N ASN A 128 -38.74 -19.00 -34.47
CA ASN A 128 -38.94 -20.31 -33.83
C ASN A 128 -40.32 -20.89 -34.11
N ASN A 129 -40.75 -20.90 -35.36
CA ASN A 129 -41.96 -21.61 -35.76
C ASN A 129 -41.66 -23.12 -35.97
N ASN A 130 -42.70 -23.94 -36.05
CA ASN A 130 -42.56 -25.38 -36.34
C ASN A 130 -42.44 -25.67 -37.85
N VAL A 131 -42.72 -24.71 -38.71
CA VAL A 131 -42.59 -24.86 -40.17
C VAL A 131 -41.62 -23.86 -40.80
N GLN A 132 -41.03 -22.98 -39.98
CA GLN A 132 -40.02 -22.02 -40.40
C GLN A 132 -39.17 -21.63 -39.18
N ARG A 133 -37.90 -22.03 -39.17
CA ARG A 133 -37.04 -21.86 -38.01
C ARG A 133 -35.60 -21.60 -38.41
N ASP A 134 -35.00 -20.54 -37.86
CA ASP A 134 -33.54 -20.41 -37.91
C ASP A 134 -32.96 -19.57 -36.76
N ILE A 135 -31.63 -19.64 -36.60
CA ILE A 135 -30.86 -18.99 -35.53
C ILE A 135 -29.83 -18.02 -36.14
N TYR A 136 -30.08 -16.72 -35.95
CA TYR A 136 -29.16 -15.65 -36.32
C TYR A 136 -28.20 -15.38 -35.15
N SER A 137 -26.99 -15.91 -35.26
CA SER A 137 -25.98 -15.80 -34.21
C SER A 137 -25.36 -14.40 -34.25
N LEU A 138 -25.57 -13.58 -33.21
CA LEU A 138 -25.00 -12.22 -33.17
C LEU A 138 -23.54 -12.30 -32.71
N LYS A 139 -22.65 -11.73 -33.51
CA LYS A 139 -21.20 -11.94 -33.38
C LYS A 139 -20.47 -10.78 -32.71
N GLY A 140 -21.20 -9.75 -32.25
CA GLY A 140 -20.66 -8.61 -31.51
C GLY A 140 -19.68 -7.78 -32.34
N ALA A 141 -18.59 -7.31 -31.71
CA ALA A 141 -17.52 -6.58 -32.38
C ALA A 141 -16.94 -7.31 -33.61
N PRO A 142 -16.76 -8.65 -33.61
CA PRO A 142 -16.39 -9.41 -34.81
C PRO A 142 -17.32 -9.27 -36.03
N ALA A 143 -18.59 -8.88 -35.88
CA ALA A 143 -19.48 -8.61 -37.02
C ALA A 143 -19.30 -7.21 -37.62
N LEU A 144 -18.60 -6.29 -36.93
CA LEU A 144 -18.46 -4.90 -37.36
C LEU A 144 -17.26 -4.74 -38.28
N GLY A 145 -17.50 -4.22 -39.49
CA GLY A 145 -16.41 -3.99 -40.42
C GLY A 145 -16.80 -3.10 -41.59
N LYS A 146 -15.91 -3.02 -42.58
CA LYS A 146 -16.04 -2.07 -43.70
C LYS A 146 -16.19 -2.74 -45.06
N LYS A 147 -16.00 -4.05 -45.16
CA LYS A 147 -16.03 -4.80 -46.42
C LYS A 147 -16.66 -6.17 -46.19
N PHE A 148 -17.67 -6.50 -46.99
CA PHE A 148 -18.41 -7.74 -46.89
C PHE A 148 -18.67 -8.30 -48.29
N ILE A 149 -18.67 -9.63 -48.39
CA ILE A 149 -19.19 -10.36 -49.55
C ILE A 149 -20.24 -11.34 -49.03
N THR A 150 -21.41 -11.39 -49.67
CA THR A 150 -22.54 -12.17 -49.15
C THR A 150 -22.59 -13.60 -49.68
N PRO A 151 -22.53 -14.63 -48.81
CA PRO A 151 -22.70 -16.03 -49.20
C PRO A 151 -24.17 -16.46 -49.21
N PHE A 152 -24.80 -16.50 -50.38
CA PHE A 152 -26.14 -17.08 -50.57
C PHE A 152 -26.04 -18.46 -51.24
N MET A 153 -27.10 -19.26 -51.17
CA MET A 153 -27.18 -20.57 -51.83
C MET A 153 -27.17 -20.40 -53.36
N GLN A 154 -26.14 -20.88 -54.05
CA GLN A 154 -26.15 -20.93 -55.52
C GLN A 154 -27.18 -21.94 -56.07
N HIS A 155 -28.03 -21.52 -57.01
CA HIS A 155 -29.02 -22.36 -57.70
C HIS A 155 -28.57 -22.73 -59.12
N ALA A 156 -28.17 -23.98 -59.35
CA ALA A 156 -27.88 -24.47 -60.70
C ALA A 156 -29.16 -25.04 -61.36
N GLY A 157 -30.07 -24.17 -61.83
CA GLY A 157 -31.22 -24.58 -62.64
C GLY A 157 -32.37 -25.28 -61.90
N GLU A 158 -32.46 -25.13 -60.58
CA GLU A 158 -33.41 -25.83 -59.72
C GLU A 158 -34.13 -24.84 -58.78
N TYR A 159 -35.30 -24.32 -59.19
CA TYR A 159 -36.49 -23.81 -58.46
C TYR A 159 -37.40 -23.12 -59.51
N PHE A 160 -38.74 -23.19 -59.61
CA PHE A 160 -39.91 -23.29 -58.72
C PHE A 160 -40.88 -24.40 -59.20
N GLU A 161 -41.64 -25.02 -58.28
CA GLU A 161 -42.97 -25.57 -58.64
C GLU A 161 -43.90 -24.39 -58.98
N GLN A 162 -44.37 -24.33 -60.23
CA GLN A 162 -45.54 -23.53 -60.59
C GLN A 162 -46.74 -24.05 -59.79
N ARG A 163 -47.20 -23.32 -58.77
CA ARG A 163 -48.58 -23.44 -58.30
C ARG A 163 -49.41 -22.36 -59.01
N PRO A 164 -50.33 -22.72 -59.93
CA PRO A 164 -51.15 -21.74 -60.64
C PRO A 164 -52.15 -20.98 -59.76
N SER A 165 -52.38 -21.45 -58.52
CA SER A 165 -53.34 -20.89 -57.54
C SER A 165 -52.66 -20.16 -56.38
N ALA A 166 -51.35 -19.99 -56.43
CA ALA A 166 -50.54 -19.57 -55.32
C ALA A 166 -50.33 -18.05 -55.34
N LYS A 167 -50.94 -17.33 -54.39
CA LYS A 167 -50.61 -15.94 -54.03
C LYS A 167 -49.19 -15.78 -53.41
N TYR A 168 -48.23 -16.66 -53.73
CA TYR A 168 -46.94 -16.76 -53.02
C TYR A 168 -45.86 -16.04 -53.82
N ASN A 169 -45.88 -14.71 -53.71
CA ASN A 169 -44.93 -13.80 -54.36
C ASN A 169 -43.80 -13.36 -53.40
N MET A 170 -43.38 -14.24 -52.47
CA MET A 170 -42.72 -13.77 -51.22
C MET A 170 -41.28 -14.25 -50.95
N GLY A 171 -40.78 -15.32 -51.59
CA GLY A 171 -39.38 -15.73 -51.36
C GLY A 171 -38.36 -14.75 -51.93
N SER A 172 -37.34 -14.38 -51.15
CA SER A 172 -36.29 -13.42 -51.51
C SER A 172 -34.96 -13.65 -50.79
N ASP A 173 -33.88 -13.35 -51.49
CA ASP A 173 -32.58 -12.98 -50.91
C ASP A 173 -32.65 -11.55 -50.35
N GLU A 174 -32.26 -11.39 -49.08
CA GLU A 174 -32.25 -10.13 -48.35
C GLU A 174 -30.90 -9.89 -47.65
N ILE A 175 -30.40 -8.66 -47.75
CA ILE A 175 -29.21 -8.19 -47.04
C ILE A 175 -29.61 -6.97 -46.21
N GLU A 176 -29.53 -7.08 -44.89
CA GLU A 176 -29.73 -5.97 -43.96
C GLU A 176 -28.39 -5.34 -43.60
N ILE A 177 -28.27 -4.03 -43.73
CA ILE A 177 -27.06 -3.28 -43.38
C ILE A 177 -27.41 -2.24 -42.32
N VAL A 178 -26.67 -2.19 -41.21
CA VAL A 178 -26.87 -1.21 -40.13
C VAL A 178 -25.63 -0.33 -39.99
N ALA A 179 -25.83 0.99 -39.93
CA ALA A 179 -24.76 1.94 -39.62
C ALA A 179 -24.54 2.09 -38.11
N THR A 180 -23.30 1.93 -37.64
CA THR A 180 -22.96 2.07 -36.21
C THR A 180 -22.63 3.51 -35.81
N GLU A 181 -22.43 4.38 -36.79
CA GLU A 181 -22.00 5.76 -36.62
C GLU A 181 -22.71 6.71 -37.60
N ASP A 182 -22.79 7.99 -37.24
CA ASP A 182 -23.33 9.02 -38.13
C ASP A 182 -22.47 9.24 -39.38
N ASN A 183 -23.09 9.66 -40.49
CA ASN A 183 -22.42 9.91 -41.77
C ASN A 183 -21.63 8.69 -42.31
N THR A 184 -22.17 7.50 -42.07
CA THR A 184 -21.70 6.24 -42.66
C THR A 184 -22.13 6.18 -44.11
N ILE A 185 -21.17 6.06 -45.02
CA ILE A 185 -21.41 5.92 -46.46
C ILE A 185 -21.28 4.43 -46.78
N VAL A 186 -22.37 3.80 -47.20
CA VAL A 186 -22.41 2.42 -47.67
C VAL A 186 -22.46 2.42 -49.19
N LYS A 187 -21.57 1.66 -49.82
CA LYS A 187 -21.47 1.50 -51.27
C LYS A 187 -21.63 0.03 -51.64
N ILE A 188 -22.46 -0.23 -52.64
CA ILE A 188 -22.58 -1.57 -53.24
C ILE A 188 -21.60 -1.61 -54.41
N ASP A 189 -20.44 -2.25 -54.21
CA ASP A 189 -19.35 -2.26 -55.19
C ASP A 189 -19.62 -3.21 -56.36
N LYS A 190 -20.35 -4.29 -56.10
CA LYS A 190 -20.78 -5.26 -57.10
C LYS A 190 -22.13 -5.80 -56.69
N LEU A 191 -23.12 -5.64 -57.56
CA LEU A 191 -24.44 -6.24 -57.42
C LEU A 191 -24.56 -7.45 -58.35
N THR A 192 -24.95 -8.61 -57.83
CA THR A 192 -25.05 -9.86 -58.61
C THR A 192 -26.45 -10.17 -59.11
N LYS A 193 -27.48 -9.58 -58.49
CA LYS A 193 -28.88 -9.66 -58.91
C LYS A 193 -29.58 -8.32 -58.71
N ARG A 194 -30.56 -8.02 -59.56
CA ARG A 194 -31.38 -6.80 -59.46
C ARG A 194 -32.10 -6.72 -58.11
N ILE A 195 -32.05 -5.56 -57.47
CA ILE A 195 -32.70 -5.31 -56.16
C ILE A 195 -33.82 -4.27 -56.28
N MET A 196 -34.82 -4.36 -55.42
CA MET A 196 -35.92 -3.41 -55.33
C MET A 196 -35.43 -2.03 -54.86
N LYS A 197 -36.07 -0.97 -55.35
CA LYS A 197 -35.85 0.43 -54.95
C LYS A 197 -37.18 1.08 -54.56
N GLY A 198 -37.59 0.90 -53.31
CA GLY A 198 -38.85 1.41 -52.76
C GLY A 198 -40.08 0.60 -53.19
N THR A 199 -41.17 1.29 -53.55
CA THR A 199 -42.43 0.67 -54.00
C THR A 199 -42.33 0.06 -55.41
N THR A 200 -43.30 -0.80 -55.75
CA THR A 200 -43.34 -1.66 -56.95
C THR A 200 -42.91 -0.99 -58.26
N GLY A 201 -41.97 -1.62 -58.99
CA GLY A 201 -41.62 -1.28 -60.38
C GLY A 201 -40.29 -0.55 -60.60
N THR A 202 -39.54 -0.20 -59.55
CA THR A 202 -38.23 0.46 -59.63
C THR A 202 -37.11 -0.37 -59.02
N TYR A 203 -35.92 -0.34 -59.64
CA TYR A 203 -34.82 -1.24 -59.32
C TYR A 203 -33.44 -0.59 -59.42
N TYR A 204 -32.46 -1.20 -58.75
CA TYR A 204 -31.04 -1.07 -59.11
C TYR A 204 -30.63 -2.30 -59.93
N ASN A 205 -30.07 -2.08 -61.12
CA ASN A 205 -29.70 -3.16 -62.04
C ASN A 205 -28.31 -3.73 -61.75
N VAL A 206 -28.08 -4.97 -62.19
CA VAL A 206 -26.74 -5.58 -62.20
C VAL A 206 -25.77 -4.68 -62.97
N GLY A 207 -24.62 -4.38 -62.36
CA GLY A 207 -23.62 -3.44 -62.90
C GLY A 207 -23.72 -2.01 -62.36
N GLU A 208 -24.82 -1.63 -61.71
CA GLU A 208 -24.90 -0.37 -60.96
C GLU A 208 -24.13 -0.47 -59.63
N THR A 209 -23.60 0.66 -59.15
CA THR A 209 -22.85 0.76 -57.89
C THR A 209 -23.43 1.82 -56.95
N PRO A 210 -24.66 1.64 -56.44
CA PRO A 210 -25.33 2.65 -55.64
C PRO A 210 -24.58 2.92 -54.31
N SER A 211 -24.73 4.16 -53.82
CA SER A 211 -24.13 4.65 -52.59
C SER A 211 -25.18 5.35 -51.73
N PHE A 212 -25.13 5.12 -50.43
CA PHE A 212 -26.12 5.59 -49.45
C PHE A 212 -25.39 6.22 -48.27
N THR A 213 -25.87 7.39 -47.82
CA THR A 213 -25.39 8.02 -46.59
C THR A 213 -26.41 7.72 -45.48
N MET A 214 -25.92 7.17 -44.38
CA MET A 214 -26.71 6.66 -43.26
C MET A 214 -26.17 7.22 -41.94
N ASN A 215 -27.07 7.48 -41.00
CA ASN A 215 -26.74 7.85 -39.63
C ASN A 215 -26.74 6.64 -38.69
N ARG A 216 -26.24 6.79 -37.47
CA ARG A 216 -26.21 5.72 -36.47
C ARG A 216 -27.63 5.15 -36.25
N GLY A 217 -27.76 3.83 -36.31
CA GLY A 217 -29.05 3.13 -36.16
C GLY A 217 -29.88 3.05 -37.43
N GLU A 218 -29.56 3.83 -38.47
CA GLU A 218 -30.20 3.70 -39.76
C GLU A 218 -29.77 2.40 -40.46
N THR A 219 -30.66 1.92 -41.32
CA THR A 219 -30.65 0.62 -41.98
C THR A 219 -30.81 0.76 -43.47
N LEU A 220 -30.24 -0.17 -44.22
CA LEU A 220 -30.42 -0.33 -45.65
C LEU A 220 -30.69 -1.80 -45.94
N THR A 221 -31.88 -2.09 -46.44
CA THR A 221 -32.28 -3.44 -46.87
C THR A 221 -32.07 -3.57 -48.37
N LEU A 222 -31.26 -4.54 -48.81
CA LEU A 222 -31.18 -4.94 -50.21
C LEU A 222 -32.00 -6.21 -50.38
N ARG A 223 -33.14 -6.09 -51.07
CA ARG A 223 -34.02 -7.22 -51.34
C ARG A 223 -34.07 -7.47 -52.84
N GLU A 224 -33.91 -8.72 -53.25
CA GLU A 224 -34.01 -9.07 -54.66
C GLU A 224 -35.39 -8.69 -55.25
N ASP A 225 -35.44 -8.48 -56.56
CA ASP A 225 -36.68 -8.21 -57.26
C ASP A 225 -37.61 -9.44 -57.30
N THR A 226 -38.69 -9.37 -56.54
CA THR A 226 -39.77 -10.36 -56.50
C THR A 226 -41.05 -9.91 -57.23
N VAL A 227 -41.10 -8.70 -57.80
CA VAL A 227 -42.35 -8.07 -58.29
C VAL A 227 -42.24 -7.48 -59.71
N GLY A 228 -41.24 -7.89 -60.48
CA GLY A 228 -40.97 -7.33 -61.81
C GLY A 228 -41.76 -7.83 -63.01
N ALA A 229 -42.81 -8.65 -62.86
CA ALA A 229 -43.42 -9.29 -64.01
C ALA A 229 -44.93 -9.44 -63.85
N THR A 230 -45.68 -9.30 -64.95
CA THR A 230 -47.09 -8.91 -65.03
C THR A 230 -48.09 -9.89 -64.42
N ASN A 231 -48.08 -10.19 -63.12
CA ASN A 231 -49.00 -11.12 -62.44
C ASN A 231 -49.19 -12.49 -63.13
N THR A 232 -48.35 -12.87 -64.09
CA THR A 232 -48.41 -14.17 -64.76
C THR A 232 -47.31 -15.07 -64.23
N VAL A 233 -47.63 -16.34 -64.07
CA VAL A 233 -46.76 -17.37 -63.47
C VAL A 233 -45.45 -17.55 -64.27
N ASN A 234 -45.46 -17.26 -65.57
CA ASN A 234 -44.28 -17.40 -66.45
C ASN A 234 -43.24 -16.29 -66.26
N ASP A 235 -43.70 -15.16 -65.76
CA ASP A 235 -42.99 -13.89 -65.67
C ASP A 235 -42.17 -13.83 -64.36
N ILE A 236 -42.74 -14.35 -63.27
CA ILE A 236 -42.06 -14.60 -61.98
C ILE A 236 -40.98 -15.68 -62.13
N ALA A 237 -41.24 -16.72 -62.93
CA ALA A 237 -40.26 -17.76 -63.22
C ALA A 237 -39.04 -17.21 -64.00
N ALA A 238 -39.22 -16.20 -64.85
CA ALA A 238 -38.14 -15.61 -65.63
C ALA A 238 -37.19 -14.72 -64.80
N THR A 239 -37.69 -14.06 -63.75
CA THR A 239 -36.88 -13.18 -62.87
C THR A 239 -36.31 -13.90 -61.64
N LYS A 240 -37.05 -14.85 -61.04
CA LYS A 240 -36.57 -15.62 -59.88
C LYS A 240 -35.47 -16.62 -60.25
N ASN A 241 -35.52 -17.21 -61.44
CA ASN A 241 -34.61 -18.29 -61.85
C ASN A 241 -33.27 -17.80 -62.43
N ASN A 242 -32.98 -16.49 -62.38
CA ASN A 242 -31.80 -15.90 -63.02
C ASN A 242 -30.88 -15.20 -61.99
N GLY A 243 -30.12 -16.00 -61.24
CA GLY A 243 -29.09 -15.53 -60.29
C GLY A 243 -29.58 -15.36 -58.84
N THR A 244 -28.67 -14.96 -57.96
CA THR A 244 -28.85 -14.75 -56.50
C THR A 244 -28.06 -13.51 -56.07
N LEU A 245 -28.31 -13.00 -54.85
CA LEU A 245 -27.47 -11.96 -54.24
C LEU A 245 -26.10 -12.47 -53.78
N ALA A 246 -25.81 -13.76 -54.01
CA ALA A 246 -24.53 -14.37 -53.70
C ALA A 246 -23.36 -13.70 -54.44
N GLY A 247 -22.32 -13.32 -53.71
CA GLY A 247 -21.16 -12.61 -54.26
C GLY A 247 -21.35 -11.08 -54.38
N THR A 248 -22.46 -10.52 -53.87
CA THR A 248 -22.64 -9.07 -53.75
C THR A 248 -21.58 -8.49 -52.82
N MET A 249 -20.90 -7.42 -53.26
CA MET A 249 -19.80 -6.80 -52.52
C MET A 249 -20.25 -5.46 -51.95
N ILE A 250 -20.02 -5.27 -50.67
CA ILE A 250 -20.42 -4.09 -49.90
C ILE A 250 -19.17 -3.47 -49.30
N SER A 251 -19.01 -2.16 -49.45
CA SER A 251 -18.00 -1.39 -48.72
C SER A 251 -18.57 -0.19 -47.98
N SER A 252 -17.86 0.26 -46.95
CA SER A 252 -18.19 1.46 -46.21
C SER A 252 -16.97 2.24 -45.74
N ASN A 253 -17.14 3.54 -45.50
CA ASN A 253 -16.12 4.39 -44.85
C ASN A 253 -15.99 4.11 -43.34
N LYS A 254 -17.05 3.60 -42.70
CA LYS A 254 -17.17 3.36 -41.26
C LYS A 254 -17.68 1.94 -40.99
N PRO A 255 -17.52 1.41 -39.76
CA PRO A 255 -18.03 0.09 -39.43
C PRO A 255 -19.54 -0.01 -39.65
N ILE A 256 -19.97 -1.14 -40.23
CA ILE A 256 -21.37 -1.53 -40.42
C ILE A 256 -21.54 -2.97 -39.94
N ALA A 257 -22.77 -3.33 -39.56
CA ALA A 257 -23.17 -4.72 -39.36
C ALA A 257 -24.00 -5.18 -40.56
N VAL A 258 -23.80 -6.43 -41.00
CA VAL A 258 -24.51 -7.01 -42.16
C VAL A 258 -25.16 -8.33 -41.76
N THR A 259 -26.46 -8.47 -42.03
CA THR A 259 -27.21 -9.73 -41.88
C THR A 259 -27.68 -10.17 -43.25
N GLN A 260 -27.66 -11.47 -43.52
CA GLN A 260 -28.28 -12.03 -44.72
C GLN A 260 -29.43 -12.97 -44.36
N THR A 261 -30.43 -13.02 -45.24
CA THR A 261 -31.61 -13.88 -45.10
C THR A 261 -32.03 -14.39 -46.47
N GLU A 262 -32.29 -15.69 -46.56
CA GLU A 262 -32.95 -16.37 -47.68
C GLU A 262 -34.29 -16.91 -47.17
N ASP A 263 -35.39 -16.46 -47.76
CA ASP A 263 -36.72 -16.87 -47.34
C ASP A 263 -37.47 -17.60 -48.45
N CYS A 264 -38.27 -18.58 -48.05
CA CYS A 264 -38.99 -19.55 -48.86
C CYS A 264 -38.07 -20.38 -49.77
N LEU A 265 -36.88 -20.73 -49.27
CA LEU A 265 -35.91 -21.63 -49.90
C LEU A 265 -36.38 -23.09 -49.80
N SER A 266 -36.05 -23.97 -50.74
CA SER A 266 -36.29 -25.40 -50.54
C SER A 266 -35.06 -26.23 -50.90
N ALA A 267 -34.92 -27.43 -50.33
CA ALA A 267 -33.70 -28.23 -50.43
C ALA A 267 -33.66 -29.22 -51.62
N VAL A 268 -34.76 -29.40 -52.37
CA VAL A 268 -34.90 -30.49 -53.36
C VAL A 268 -35.58 -30.09 -54.67
N SER A 269 -35.03 -30.52 -55.82
CA SER A 269 -35.46 -30.02 -57.13
C SER A 269 -36.61 -30.74 -57.83
N PHE A 270 -37.19 -31.84 -57.32
CA PHE A 270 -38.19 -32.60 -58.07
C PHE A 270 -39.39 -33.17 -57.28
N SER A 271 -40.57 -32.75 -57.71
CA SER A 271 -41.89 -33.40 -57.63
C SER A 271 -42.28 -34.12 -56.33
N ARG A 272 -42.53 -33.40 -55.24
CA ARG A 272 -43.56 -33.80 -54.26
C ARG A 272 -44.27 -32.56 -53.72
N LYS A 273 -45.60 -32.68 -53.64
CA LYS A 273 -46.62 -31.78 -53.07
C LYS A 273 -46.38 -31.33 -51.61
N SER A 274 -45.16 -31.33 -51.07
CA SER A 274 -44.90 -30.88 -49.70
C SER A 274 -44.54 -29.40 -49.74
N GLY A 275 -45.39 -28.53 -49.19
CA GLY A 275 -45.15 -27.09 -49.10
C GLY A 275 -44.04 -26.73 -48.12
N ASN A 276 -42.83 -27.25 -48.38
CA ASN A 276 -41.64 -27.17 -47.54
C ASN A 276 -40.73 -26.06 -48.07
N THR A 277 -40.81 -24.88 -47.44
CA THR A 277 -40.12 -23.66 -47.84
C THR A 277 -39.60 -22.96 -46.58
N ASP A 278 -38.30 -22.66 -46.51
CA ASP A 278 -37.62 -22.27 -45.27
C ASP A 278 -36.99 -20.90 -45.27
N LEU A 279 -36.70 -20.50 -44.04
CA LEU A 279 -35.80 -19.42 -43.68
C LEU A 279 -34.39 -19.97 -43.47
N VAL A 280 -33.41 -19.40 -44.15
CA VAL A 280 -31.98 -19.60 -43.88
C VAL A 280 -31.35 -18.23 -43.69
N GLY A 281 -30.68 -17.99 -42.57
CA GLY A 281 -30.03 -16.69 -42.37
C GLY A 281 -29.09 -16.63 -41.19
N ASP A 282 -28.11 -15.73 -41.28
CA ASP A 282 -27.16 -15.47 -40.21
C ASP A 282 -26.58 -14.05 -40.32
N GLN A 283 -26.00 -13.57 -39.23
CA GLN A 283 -25.20 -12.35 -39.26
C GLN A 283 -23.84 -12.62 -39.90
N LEU A 284 -23.41 -11.78 -40.82
CA LEU A 284 -22.10 -11.89 -41.46
C LEU A 284 -20.98 -11.26 -40.62
N VAL A 285 -19.75 -11.62 -40.99
CA VAL A 285 -18.53 -10.96 -40.52
C VAL A 285 -17.82 -10.31 -41.71
N PRO A 286 -17.01 -9.27 -41.51
CA PRO A 286 -16.25 -8.65 -42.59
C PRO A 286 -15.19 -9.60 -43.16
N GLU A 287 -14.76 -9.31 -44.38
CA GLU A 287 -13.85 -10.16 -45.16
C GLU A 287 -12.53 -10.48 -44.46
N ASP A 288 -12.06 -9.63 -43.55
CA ASP A 288 -10.83 -9.88 -42.83
C ASP A 288 -10.99 -10.93 -41.72
N MET A 289 -12.22 -11.20 -41.26
CA MET A 289 -12.54 -12.14 -40.17
C MET A 289 -12.73 -13.59 -40.63
N VAL A 290 -12.80 -13.85 -41.93
CA VAL A 290 -12.85 -15.22 -42.48
C VAL A 290 -11.45 -15.83 -42.61
N GLY A 291 -11.35 -17.16 -42.62
CA GLY A 291 -10.08 -17.88 -42.71
C GLY A 291 -10.03 -18.87 -43.86
N LYS A 292 -9.02 -19.75 -43.83
CA LYS A 292 -8.74 -20.71 -44.91
C LYS A 292 -9.20 -22.14 -44.62
N ARG A 293 -9.43 -22.48 -43.34
CA ARG A 293 -9.70 -23.86 -42.91
C ARG A 293 -10.93 -23.99 -42.05
N TYR A 294 -11.75 -24.99 -42.36
CA TYR A 294 -13.05 -25.20 -41.71
C TYR A 294 -13.28 -26.68 -41.42
N VAL A 295 -13.99 -26.96 -40.33
CA VAL A 295 -14.57 -28.27 -40.03
C VAL A 295 -16.08 -28.12 -40.12
N VAL A 296 -16.71 -28.89 -41.00
CA VAL A 296 -18.15 -28.81 -41.23
C VAL A 296 -18.77 -30.16 -40.90
N LEU A 297 -19.63 -30.17 -39.88
CA LEU A 297 -20.31 -31.36 -39.40
C LEU A 297 -21.70 -31.44 -39.99
N ARG A 298 -22.07 -32.61 -40.50
CA ARG A 298 -23.39 -32.81 -41.11
C ARG A 298 -24.47 -32.88 -40.03
N GLY A 299 -25.63 -32.28 -40.33
CA GLY A 299 -26.85 -32.50 -39.56
C GLY A 299 -27.50 -33.85 -39.88
N HIS A 300 -28.82 -33.86 -40.00
CA HIS A 300 -29.61 -35.09 -40.10
C HIS A 300 -30.27 -35.31 -41.45
N SER A 301 -30.05 -34.40 -42.39
CA SER A 301 -30.73 -34.43 -43.66
C SER A 301 -30.30 -35.64 -44.49
N THR A 302 -31.25 -36.12 -45.29
CA THR A 302 -30.98 -37.15 -46.31
C THR A 302 -30.84 -36.54 -47.71
N VAL A 303 -31.17 -35.25 -47.86
CA VAL A 303 -31.12 -34.48 -49.11
C VAL A 303 -30.79 -33.02 -48.82
N GLY A 304 -29.91 -32.41 -49.62
CA GLY A 304 -29.70 -30.95 -49.58
C GLY A 304 -28.81 -30.40 -48.45
N ASP A 305 -28.14 -31.23 -47.64
CA ASP A 305 -27.03 -30.74 -46.81
C ASP A 305 -25.91 -30.25 -47.73
N ARG A 306 -25.53 -28.98 -47.60
CA ARG A 306 -24.58 -28.34 -48.52
C ARG A 306 -23.73 -27.28 -47.83
N VAL A 307 -22.63 -26.94 -48.50
CA VAL A 307 -21.77 -25.82 -48.13
C VAL A 307 -21.51 -24.94 -49.33
N ASP A 308 -21.69 -23.64 -49.15
CA ASP A 308 -21.38 -22.60 -50.12
C ASP A 308 -20.13 -21.85 -49.70
N PHE A 309 -19.22 -21.73 -50.67
CA PHE A 309 -17.98 -20.98 -50.51
C PHE A 309 -17.98 -19.74 -51.38
N VAL A 310 -17.49 -18.63 -50.82
CA VAL A 310 -17.26 -17.39 -51.58
C VAL A 310 -15.79 -16.98 -51.45
N ALA A 311 -15.11 -16.85 -52.58
CA ALA A 311 -13.72 -16.41 -52.61
C ALA A 311 -13.62 -14.91 -52.29
N ILE A 312 -12.78 -14.53 -51.33
CA ILE A 312 -12.54 -13.10 -51.04
C ILE A 312 -11.36 -12.54 -51.86
N ASN A 313 -10.49 -13.39 -52.35
CA ASN A 313 -9.32 -13.03 -53.15
C ASN A 313 -9.36 -13.71 -54.53
N ASP A 314 -8.67 -13.13 -55.50
CA ASP A 314 -8.50 -13.77 -56.81
C ASP A 314 -7.58 -14.99 -56.71
N HIS A 315 -7.70 -15.91 -57.67
CA HIS A 315 -6.90 -17.14 -57.73
C HIS A 315 -7.06 -18.06 -56.51
N THR A 316 -8.25 -18.08 -55.92
CA THR A 316 -8.58 -18.95 -54.79
C THR A 316 -8.90 -20.36 -55.28
N THR A 317 -8.31 -21.38 -54.65
CA THR A 317 -8.70 -22.78 -54.84
C THR A 317 -9.07 -23.39 -53.50
N ILE A 318 -10.10 -24.23 -53.48
CA ILE A 318 -10.66 -24.83 -52.27
C ILE A 318 -10.58 -26.34 -52.41
N LYS A 319 -9.95 -27.00 -51.44
CA LYS A 319 -9.95 -28.46 -51.31
C LYS A 319 -10.90 -28.88 -50.20
N VAL A 320 -11.76 -29.83 -50.50
CA VAL A 320 -12.69 -30.43 -49.54
C VAL A 320 -12.34 -31.89 -49.37
N TYR A 321 -11.95 -32.27 -48.16
CA TYR A 321 -11.62 -33.63 -47.76
C TYR A 321 -12.79 -34.27 -47.02
N TYR A 322 -13.04 -35.55 -47.29
CA TYR A 322 -14.14 -36.30 -46.68
C TYR A 322 -13.78 -37.78 -46.51
N TRP A 323 -14.59 -38.49 -45.71
CA TRP A 323 -14.42 -39.93 -45.51
C TRP A 323 -15.40 -40.71 -46.37
N ASP A 324 -14.89 -41.55 -47.26
CA ASP A 324 -15.72 -42.31 -48.20
C ASP A 324 -16.16 -43.70 -47.64
N GLY A 325 -15.87 -43.97 -46.37
CA GLY A 325 -16.12 -45.27 -45.74
C GLY A 325 -14.91 -46.21 -45.75
N THR A 326 -13.86 -45.93 -46.53
CA THR A 326 -12.64 -46.76 -46.61
C THR A 326 -11.33 -45.98 -46.54
N THR A 327 -11.22 -44.82 -47.22
CA THR A 327 -10.02 -43.97 -47.23
C THR A 327 -10.39 -42.47 -47.29
N PRO A 328 -9.52 -41.55 -46.84
CA PRO A 328 -9.72 -40.12 -47.06
C PRO A 328 -9.74 -39.81 -48.57
N ALA A 329 -10.81 -39.16 -49.05
CA ALA A 329 -10.94 -38.68 -50.42
C ALA A 329 -10.99 -37.15 -50.44
N GLN A 330 -10.82 -36.53 -51.61
CA GLN A 330 -10.91 -35.08 -51.78
C GLN A 330 -11.59 -34.68 -53.09
N VAL A 331 -12.24 -33.53 -53.09
CA VAL A 331 -12.67 -32.79 -54.29
C VAL A 331 -12.03 -31.39 -54.25
N THR A 332 -11.76 -30.82 -55.42
CA THR A 332 -11.10 -29.51 -55.55
C THR A 332 -11.95 -28.61 -56.43
N SER A 333 -12.13 -27.36 -56.00
CA SER A 333 -12.83 -26.35 -56.78
C SER A 333 -12.08 -26.01 -58.08
N PRO A 334 -12.76 -25.43 -59.07
CA PRO A 334 -12.11 -24.56 -60.05
C PRO A 334 -11.33 -23.43 -59.36
N THR A 335 -10.42 -22.78 -60.07
CA THR A 335 -9.83 -21.53 -59.59
C THR A 335 -10.89 -20.42 -59.61
N LEU A 336 -11.18 -19.85 -58.45
CA LEU A 336 -12.18 -18.82 -58.22
C LEU A 336 -11.54 -17.44 -58.13
N ASN A 337 -12.15 -16.45 -58.76
CA ASN A 337 -11.85 -15.05 -58.56
C ASN A 337 -12.69 -14.45 -57.42
N ARG A 338 -12.34 -13.24 -56.98
CA ARG A 338 -13.04 -12.56 -55.89
C ARG A 338 -14.54 -12.43 -56.18
N GLY A 339 -15.35 -12.89 -55.22
CA GLY A 339 -16.81 -12.93 -55.28
C GLY A 339 -17.38 -14.04 -56.18
N GLU A 340 -16.55 -14.90 -56.77
CA GLU A 340 -17.01 -16.16 -57.37
C GLU A 340 -17.23 -17.19 -56.27
N MET A 341 -18.10 -18.16 -56.57
CA MET A 341 -18.56 -19.15 -55.60
C MET A 341 -18.37 -20.57 -56.08
N TRP A 342 -18.33 -21.48 -55.12
CA TRP A 342 -18.37 -22.91 -55.35
C TRP A 342 -19.18 -23.58 -54.25
N HIS A 343 -20.01 -24.55 -54.61
CA HIS A 343 -20.84 -25.30 -53.67
C HIS A 343 -20.45 -26.77 -53.63
N VAL A 344 -20.65 -27.39 -52.48
CA VAL A 344 -20.45 -28.83 -52.26
C VAL A 344 -21.68 -29.42 -51.59
N ASP A 345 -22.27 -30.42 -52.24
CA ASP A 345 -23.34 -31.25 -51.68
C ASP A 345 -22.74 -32.33 -50.77
N MET A 346 -23.03 -32.24 -49.47
CA MET A 346 -22.54 -33.17 -48.45
C MET A 346 -23.27 -34.52 -48.45
N THR A 347 -24.38 -34.61 -49.18
CA THR A 347 -25.12 -35.86 -49.40
C THR A 347 -24.61 -36.64 -50.61
N ASN A 348 -23.98 -35.97 -51.59
CA ASN A 348 -23.45 -36.60 -52.82
C ASN A 348 -22.04 -36.10 -53.24
N LEU A 349 -21.03 -36.38 -52.41
CA LEU A 349 -19.66 -35.87 -52.57
C LEU A 349 -18.86 -36.42 -53.77
N THR A 350 -19.39 -37.41 -54.51
CA THR A 350 -18.67 -38.05 -55.64
C THR A 350 -19.05 -37.51 -57.01
N GLY A 351 -20.15 -36.75 -57.12
CA GLY A 351 -20.65 -36.22 -58.40
C GLY A 351 -21.04 -37.27 -59.45
N VAL A 352 -20.98 -38.57 -59.14
CA VAL A 352 -21.05 -39.68 -60.12
C VAL A 352 -22.39 -40.45 -60.07
N LEU A 353 -23.32 -40.14 -59.17
CA LEU A 353 -24.56 -40.92 -59.06
C LEU A 353 -25.82 -40.07 -59.20
N PRO A 354 -26.84 -40.53 -59.97
CA PRO A 354 -28.15 -39.91 -59.97
C PRO A 354 -28.81 -40.01 -58.60
N TYR A 355 -29.65 -39.00 -58.31
CA TYR A 355 -30.35 -38.62 -57.07
C TYR A 355 -31.17 -39.72 -56.34
N ASN A 356 -31.08 -40.99 -56.71
CA ASN A 356 -31.93 -42.07 -56.20
C ASN A 356 -31.19 -43.35 -55.76
N ALA A 357 -29.87 -43.34 -55.61
CA ALA A 357 -29.16 -44.52 -55.14
C ALA A 357 -29.05 -44.55 -53.61
N ALA A 358 -29.47 -45.66 -52.99
CA ALA A 358 -29.28 -46.01 -51.57
C ALA A 358 -27.80 -46.15 -51.13
N THR A 359 -26.87 -45.59 -51.90
CA THR A 359 -25.40 -45.68 -51.77
C THR A 359 -24.72 -44.30 -51.71
N ALA A 360 -25.48 -43.21 -51.53
CA ALA A 360 -24.92 -41.87 -51.35
C ALA A 360 -24.03 -41.81 -50.09
N LYS A 361 -22.73 -41.51 -50.27
CA LYS A 361 -21.72 -41.50 -49.19
C LYS A 361 -21.73 -40.15 -48.47
N ALA A 362 -22.70 -39.93 -47.60
CA ALA A 362 -22.77 -38.71 -46.82
C ALA A 362 -21.66 -38.65 -45.76
N SER A 363 -20.96 -37.52 -45.66
CA SER A 363 -19.80 -37.37 -44.77
C SER A 363 -19.73 -35.96 -44.17
N ASP A 364 -19.14 -35.87 -42.97
CA ASP A 364 -18.55 -34.64 -42.46
C ASP A 364 -17.37 -34.24 -43.36
N ILE A 365 -17.08 -32.94 -43.50
CA ILE A 365 -16.04 -32.46 -44.42
C ILE A 365 -15.02 -31.53 -43.75
N PHE A 366 -13.83 -31.48 -44.32
CA PHE A 366 -12.76 -30.56 -43.94
C PHE A 366 -12.36 -29.71 -45.14
N VAL A 367 -12.23 -28.41 -44.93
CA VAL A 367 -11.95 -27.43 -45.99
C VAL A 367 -10.53 -26.89 -45.81
N ASP A 368 -9.78 -26.81 -46.90
CA ASP A 368 -8.45 -26.19 -46.98
C ASP A 368 -8.37 -25.35 -48.25
N ALA A 369 -8.43 -24.02 -48.09
CA ALA A 369 -8.37 -23.07 -49.19
C ALA A 369 -6.99 -22.39 -49.29
N THR A 370 -6.59 -22.01 -50.50
CA THR A 370 -5.32 -21.28 -50.71
C THR A 370 -5.38 -19.85 -50.18
N GLU A 371 -6.56 -19.24 -50.23
CA GLU A 371 -6.88 -17.90 -49.74
C GLU A 371 -8.15 -17.95 -48.88
N PRO A 372 -8.42 -16.94 -48.03
CA PRO A 372 -9.58 -17.01 -47.15
C PRO A 372 -10.90 -17.02 -47.93
N VAL A 373 -11.91 -17.71 -47.40
CA VAL A 373 -13.23 -17.87 -48.05
C VAL A 373 -14.34 -17.76 -47.01
N TYR A 374 -15.50 -17.22 -47.37
CA TYR A 374 -16.69 -17.48 -46.56
C TYR A 374 -17.06 -18.96 -46.69
N CYS A 375 -17.46 -19.58 -45.57
CA CYS A 375 -17.94 -20.96 -45.51
C CYS A 375 -19.34 -20.93 -44.91
N TYR A 376 -20.38 -21.06 -45.75
CA TYR A 376 -21.77 -21.01 -45.31
C TYR A 376 -22.39 -22.40 -45.42
N GLN A 377 -22.79 -22.95 -44.29
CA GLN A 377 -23.34 -24.31 -44.24
C GLN A 377 -24.85 -24.26 -44.11
N HIS A 378 -25.52 -25.10 -44.88
CA HIS A 378 -26.95 -25.35 -44.80
C HIS A 378 -27.20 -26.80 -44.39
N SER A 379 -28.12 -27.02 -43.46
CA SER A 379 -28.50 -28.36 -43.02
C SER A 379 -29.94 -28.44 -42.53
N ALA A 380 -30.52 -29.64 -42.52
CA ALA A 380 -31.90 -29.87 -42.13
C ALA A 380 -32.10 -31.14 -41.29
N THR A 381 -33.32 -31.28 -40.75
CA THR A 381 -33.80 -32.57 -40.22
C THR A 381 -34.18 -33.51 -41.35
N LEU A 382 -34.82 -32.98 -42.41
CA LEU A 382 -35.25 -33.75 -43.58
C LEU A 382 -35.02 -33.00 -44.90
N GLY A 383 -35.69 -31.87 -45.11
CA GLY A 383 -35.64 -31.16 -46.39
C GLY A 383 -35.95 -29.68 -46.26
N GLU A 384 -36.05 -29.19 -45.02
CA GLU A 384 -36.29 -27.81 -44.72
C GLU A 384 -35.06 -27.22 -43.99
N LEU A 385 -34.31 -26.33 -44.66
CA LEU A 385 -32.92 -25.95 -44.30
C LEU A 385 -32.89 -24.85 -43.24
N GLY A 386 -31.90 -24.89 -42.35
CA GLY A 386 -31.37 -23.74 -41.62
C GLY A 386 -29.89 -23.53 -41.97
N GLY A 387 -29.34 -22.35 -41.72
CA GLY A 387 -27.97 -22.03 -42.14
C GLY A 387 -27.17 -21.19 -41.17
N ALA A 388 -25.85 -21.43 -41.16
CA ALA A 388 -24.92 -20.66 -40.35
C ALA A 388 -23.62 -20.44 -41.09
N ILE A 389 -23.05 -19.24 -40.95
CA ILE A 389 -21.66 -19.04 -41.38
C ILE A 389 -20.76 -19.75 -40.38
N ILE A 390 -19.81 -20.52 -40.91
CA ILE A 390 -18.90 -21.33 -40.10
C ILE A 390 -17.62 -20.51 -39.88
N PRO A 391 -17.17 -20.31 -38.63
CA PRO A 391 -15.89 -19.67 -38.37
C PRO A 391 -14.73 -20.59 -38.78
N SER A 392 -13.63 -19.96 -39.17
CA SER A 392 -12.37 -20.69 -39.37
C SER A 392 -12.02 -21.45 -38.10
N MET A 393 -11.49 -22.67 -38.26
CA MET A 393 -11.11 -23.52 -37.13
C MET A 393 -10.05 -22.88 -36.23
N TYR A 394 -9.43 -21.77 -36.63
CA TYR A 394 -8.43 -21.06 -35.85
C TYR A 394 -8.90 -19.68 -35.37
N SER A 395 -10.09 -19.22 -35.74
CA SER A 395 -10.65 -17.93 -35.28
C SER A 395 -11.39 -18.04 -33.93
N ILE A 396 -11.32 -19.20 -33.27
CA ILE A 396 -12.22 -19.56 -32.17
C ILE A 396 -11.42 -19.76 -30.88
N SER A 397 -11.95 -19.27 -29.75
CA SER A 397 -11.39 -19.59 -28.43
C SER A 397 -12.39 -19.35 -27.29
N GLN A 398 -13.13 -20.39 -26.89
CA GLN A 398 -13.89 -20.35 -25.65
C GLN A 398 -13.83 -21.66 -24.90
N GLN A 399 -13.82 -21.58 -23.57
CA GLN A 399 -13.92 -22.76 -22.70
C GLN A 399 -15.32 -22.95 -22.14
N GLN A 400 -16.25 -22.01 -22.39
CA GLN A 400 -17.61 -22.06 -21.89
C GLN A 400 -18.55 -21.31 -22.84
N ILE A 401 -19.62 -21.99 -23.29
CA ILE A 401 -20.68 -21.46 -24.16
C ILE A 401 -22.02 -21.80 -23.52
N SER A 402 -22.89 -20.80 -23.40
CA SER A 402 -24.25 -20.94 -22.85
C SER A 402 -25.29 -20.56 -23.90
N PHE A 403 -26.30 -21.38 -24.09
CA PHE A 403 -27.37 -21.16 -25.07
C PHE A 403 -28.71 -21.70 -24.56
N TYR A 404 -29.81 -21.17 -25.10
CA TYR A 404 -31.15 -21.66 -24.80
C TYR A 404 -31.50 -22.83 -25.72
N GLN A 405 -31.75 -24.01 -25.15
CA GLN A 405 -32.17 -25.18 -25.90
C GLN A 405 -33.67 -25.09 -26.22
N SER A 406 -34.02 -24.78 -27.46
CA SER A 406 -35.41 -24.80 -27.94
C SER A 406 -35.94 -26.23 -28.10
N ASN A 407 -37.26 -26.42 -27.97
CA ASN A 407 -37.95 -27.70 -28.19
C ASN A 407 -37.58 -28.32 -29.55
N GLY A 408 -37.15 -29.58 -29.53
CA GLY A 408 -36.69 -30.34 -30.70
C GLY A 408 -37.26 -31.75 -30.79
N ALA A 409 -37.13 -32.40 -31.93
CA ALA A 409 -37.48 -33.81 -32.10
C ALA A 409 -36.45 -34.73 -31.40
N VAL A 410 -36.92 -35.90 -30.94
CA VAL A 410 -36.07 -36.89 -30.26
C VAL A 410 -34.89 -37.28 -31.14
N GLY A 411 -33.67 -37.06 -30.63
CA GLY A 411 -32.43 -37.38 -31.33
C GLY A 411 -31.99 -36.36 -32.40
N LYS A 412 -32.68 -35.22 -32.51
CA LYS A 412 -32.42 -34.16 -33.51
C LYS A 412 -32.06 -32.80 -32.90
N ASN A 413 -31.77 -32.78 -31.60
CA ASN A 413 -31.23 -31.61 -30.90
C ASN A 413 -29.74 -31.88 -30.63
N ASN A 414 -28.84 -31.16 -31.31
CA ASN A 414 -27.43 -31.53 -31.40
C ASN A 414 -26.50 -30.33 -31.20
N ILE A 415 -25.35 -30.59 -30.59
CA ILE A 415 -24.20 -29.68 -30.62
C ILE A 415 -23.07 -30.28 -31.47
N PHE A 416 -22.46 -29.43 -32.27
CA PHE A 416 -21.32 -29.76 -33.12
C PHE A 416 -20.06 -29.21 -32.48
N LEU A 417 -19.23 -30.11 -31.95
CA LEU A 417 -18.04 -29.76 -31.22
C LEU A 417 -16.79 -29.95 -32.07
N VAL A 418 -15.90 -28.96 -32.05
CA VAL A 418 -14.52 -29.08 -32.53
C VAL A 418 -13.60 -28.73 -31.37
N PHE A 419 -12.69 -29.63 -31.01
CA PHE A 419 -11.88 -29.55 -29.78
C PHE A 419 -10.52 -30.24 -29.95
N ARG A 420 -9.59 -29.98 -29.04
CA ARG A 420 -8.24 -30.58 -29.09
C ARG A 420 -8.25 -32.06 -28.70
N THR A 421 -7.26 -32.79 -29.20
CA THR A 421 -6.98 -34.16 -28.79
C THR A 421 -6.80 -34.25 -27.26
N ASP A 422 -7.31 -35.33 -26.67
CA ASP A 422 -7.26 -35.67 -25.23
C ASP A 422 -8.06 -34.76 -24.28
N CYS A 423 -8.94 -33.90 -24.81
CA CYS A 423 -9.80 -33.03 -24.01
C CYS A 423 -11.28 -33.48 -23.96
N ASP A 424 -11.65 -34.58 -24.60
CA ASP A 424 -13.03 -35.08 -24.70
C ASP A 424 -13.64 -35.48 -23.35
N THR A 425 -12.83 -35.93 -22.39
CA THR A 425 -13.31 -36.32 -21.06
C THR A 425 -13.48 -35.14 -20.09
N ALA A 426 -13.10 -33.93 -20.50
CA ALA A 426 -13.11 -32.73 -19.66
C ALA A 426 -14.33 -31.83 -19.90
N PHE A 427 -15.28 -32.26 -20.74
CA PHE A 427 -16.52 -31.54 -20.97
C PHE A 427 -17.51 -31.69 -19.81
N THR A 428 -18.09 -30.57 -19.40
CA THR A 428 -19.13 -30.48 -18.39
C THR A 428 -20.34 -29.71 -18.91
N ILE A 429 -21.51 -30.04 -18.39
CA ILE A 429 -22.80 -29.41 -18.71
C ILE A 429 -23.48 -28.92 -17.44
N SER A 430 -24.19 -27.79 -17.55
CA SER A 430 -25.04 -27.22 -16.50
C SER A 430 -26.35 -26.75 -17.12
N ILE A 431 -27.48 -27.04 -16.45
CA ILE A 431 -28.83 -26.65 -16.86
C ILE A 431 -29.37 -25.62 -15.87
N ASP A 432 -29.83 -24.46 -16.34
CA ASP A 432 -30.37 -23.38 -15.48
C ASP A 432 -29.46 -22.96 -14.31
N GLY A 433 -28.15 -22.92 -14.55
CA GLY A 433 -27.16 -22.57 -13.53
C GLY A 433 -26.98 -23.61 -12.43
N SER A 434 -27.51 -24.83 -12.58
CA SER A 434 -27.25 -25.96 -11.68
C SER A 434 -25.75 -26.31 -11.62
N PRO A 435 -25.29 -27.01 -10.56
CA PRO A 435 -23.90 -27.45 -10.49
C PRO A 435 -23.47 -28.26 -11.72
N ALA A 436 -22.34 -27.90 -12.32
CA ALA A 436 -21.84 -28.55 -13.52
C ALA A 436 -21.57 -30.05 -13.31
N GLN A 437 -22.00 -30.87 -14.27
CA GLN A 437 -21.82 -32.33 -14.29
C GLN A 437 -20.94 -32.71 -15.48
N LYS A 438 -20.16 -33.80 -15.38
CA LYS A 438 -19.45 -34.30 -16.57
C LYS A 438 -20.45 -34.82 -17.60
N PHE A 439 -20.11 -34.73 -18.89
CA PHE A 439 -20.97 -35.22 -19.96
C PHE A 439 -21.43 -36.68 -19.74
N ALA A 440 -20.50 -37.56 -19.35
CA ALA A 440 -20.82 -38.97 -19.09
C ALA A 440 -21.83 -39.15 -17.93
N ASP A 441 -21.74 -38.32 -16.88
CA ASP A 441 -22.65 -38.37 -15.73
C ASP A 441 -24.05 -37.84 -16.08
N ALA A 442 -24.11 -36.92 -17.05
CA ALA A 442 -25.35 -36.39 -17.62
C ALA A 442 -25.93 -37.27 -18.74
N GLY A 443 -25.37 -38.45 -18.99
CA GLY A 443 -25.84 -39.39 -20.02
C GLY A 443 -25.47 -39.02 -21.47
N LEU A 444 -24.61 -38.02 -21.67
CA LEU A 444 -24.15 -37.60 -23.00
C LEU A 444 -22.98 -38.48 -23.49
N VAL A 445 -23.10 -38.97 -24.72
CA VAL A 445 -22.06 -39.77 -25.38
C VAL A 445 -21.30 -38.90 -26.37
N ILE A 446 -20.01 -38.68 -26.12
CA ILE A 446 -19.09 -38.09 -27.09
C ILE A 446 -18.36 -39.21 -27.84
N THR A 447 -18.44 -39.19 -29.17
CA THR A 447 -17.66 -40.10 -30.04
C THR A 447 -16.68 -39.27 -30.87
N PRO A 448 -15.47 -39.00 -30.36
CA PRO A 448 -14.50 -38.15 -31.04
C PRO A 448 -14.03 -38.76 -32.36
N LYS A 449 -14.15 -38.01 -33.45
CA LYS A 449 -13.60 -38.34 -34.76
C LYS A 449 -12.31 -37.55 -35.00
N THR A 450 -11.36 -38.15 -35.73
CA THR A 450 -10.04 -37.56 -36.01
C THR A 450 -10.04 -36.75 -37.30
N ILE A 451 -9.31 -35.65 -37.32
CA ILE A 451 -9.04 -34.88 -38.53
C ILE A 451 -7.74 -35.39 -39.19
N PRO A 452 -7.64 -35.46 -40.54
CA PRO A 452 -6.41 -35.87 -41.20
C PRO A 452 -5.20 -35.03 -40.74
N SER A 453 -4.08 -35.70 -40.46
CA SER A 453 -2.90 -35.09 -39.81
C SER A 453 -2.27 -33.94 -40.59
N HIS A 454 -2.31 -34.00 -41.92
CA HIS A 454 -1.80 -32.94 -42.80
C HIS A 454 -2.68 -31.69 -42.85
N ILE A 455 -3.91 -31.76 -42.31
CA ILE A 455 -4.84 -30.64 -42.22
C ILE A 455 -4.81 -30.07 -40.80
N ALA A 456 -5.15 -30.89 -39.81
CA ALA A 456 -5.30 -30.45 -38.41
C ALA A 456 -5.28 -31.64 -37.41
N GLY A 457 -4.24 -32.48 -37.44
CA GLY A 457 -4.20 -33.73 -36.65
C GLY A 457 -4.26 -33.59 -35.12
N GLU A 458 -4.02 -32.39 -34.58
CA GLU A 458 -4.14 -32.10 -33.15
C GLU A 458 -5.60 -31.88 -32.70
N TRP A 459 -6.53 -31.86 -33.66
CA TRP A 459 -7.95 -31.57 -33.45
C TRP A 459 -8.81 -32.82 -33.64
N LYS A 460 -9.91 -32.84 -32.90
CA LYS A 460 -11.00 -33.81 -32.99
C LYS A 460 -12.31 -33.06 -33.11
N TYR A 461 -13.34 -33.77 -33.54
CA TYR A 461 -14.68 -33.25 -33.64
C TYR A 461 -15.72 -34.29 -33.26
N ALA A 462 -16.89 -33.86 -32.84
CA ALA A 462 -17.99 -34.74 -32.46
C ALA A 462 -19.34 -34.07 -32.69
N ASN A 463 -20.32 -34.86 -33.12
CA ASN A 463 -21.73 -34.51 -33.07
C ASN A 463 -22.31 -35.16 -31.81
N VAL A 464 -22.86 -34.35 -30.89
CA VAL A 464 -23.40 -34.81 -29.61
C VAL A 464 -24.88 -34.47 -29.55
N THR A 465 -25.72 -35.47 -29.32
CA THR A 465 -27.17 -35.31 -29.13
C THR A 465 -27.46 -34.87 -27.70
N LEU A 466 -28.22 -33.79 -27.53
CA LEU A 466 -28.72 -33.30 -26.24
C LEU A 466 -29.99 -34.02 -25.83
N ASP A 467 -30.24 -34.12 -24.53
CA ASP A 467 -31.47 -34.71 -24.00
C ASP A 467 -32.63 -33.70 -24.14
N ASN A 468 -33.76 -34.17 -24.67
CA ASN A 468 -34.99 -33.38 -24.78
C ASN A 468 -35.57 -32.99 -23.41
N ALA A 469 -35.17 -33.64 -22.32
CA ALA A 469 -35.51 -33.22 -20.97
C ALA A 469 -35.01 -31.80 -20.62
N TRP A 470 -34.07 -31.25 -21.41
CA TRP A 470 -33.54 -29.89 -21.23
C TRP A 470 -34.16 -28.88 -22.20
N ASP A 471 -35.19 -29.28 -22.97
CA ASP A 471 -35.89 -28.35 -23.84
C ASP A 471 -36.54 -27.21 -23.02
N ASN A 472 -36.38 -25.98 -23.52
CA ASN A 472 -36.76 -24.72 -22.90
C ASN A 472 -35.94 -24.29 -21.68
N HIS A 473 -34.72 -24.82 -21.54
CA HIS A 473 -33.77 -24.43 -20.49
C HIS A 473 -32.50 -23.81 -21.08
N VAL A 474 -31.74 -23.08 -20.26
CA VAL A 474 -30.38 -22.66 -20.64
C VAL A 474 -29.41 -23.81 -20.39
N VAL A 475 -28.68 -24.17 -21.44
CA VAL A 475 -27.63 -25.18 -21.42
C VAL A 475 -26.28 -24.48 -21.47
N THR A 476 -25.44 -24.76 -20.49
CA THR A 476 -24.06 -24.28 -20.44
C THR A 476 -23.11 -25.44 -20.65
N ILE A 477 -22.35 -25.40 -21.73
CA ILE A 477 -21.28 -26.35 -22.03
C ILE A 477 -19.95 -25.71 -21.64
N LYS A 478 -19.07 -26.49 -20.99
CA LYS A 478 -17.75 -26.05 -20.59
C LYS A 478 -16.72 -27.15 -20.79
N ASN A 479 -15.47 -26.79 -21.08
CA ASN A 479 -14.34 -27.71 -21.05
C ASN A 479 -13.23 -27.17 -20.14
N GLU A 480 -12.85 -27.96 -19.13
CA GLU A 480 -11.92 -27.50 -18.10
C GLU A 480 -10.45 -27.46 -18.56
N THR A 481 -10.12 -28.09 -19.69
CA THR A 481 -8.73 -28.34 -20.10
C THR A 481 -8.32 -27.67 -21.41
N SER A 482 -9.29 -27.33 -22.27
CA SER A 482 -9.05 -26.69 -23.56
C SER A 482 -10.22 -25.79 -23.94
N THR A 483 -9.98 -24.90 -24.91
CA THR A 483 -11.07 -24.25 -25.64
C THR A 483 -11.73 -25.24 -26.62
N PHE A 484 -12.99 -24.97 -26.97
CA PHE A 484 -13.79 -25.69 -27.95
C PHE A 484 -14.55 -24.73 -28.87
N SER A 485 -15.01 -25.25 -30.00
CA SER A 485 -16.03 -24.64 -30.86
C SER A 485 -17.34 -25.40 -30.71
N LEU A 486 -18.47 -24.70 -30.85
CA LEU A 486 -19.83 -25.20 -30.74
C LEU A 486 -20.73 -24.57 -31.81
N GLY A 487 -21.25 -25.41 -32.69
CA GLY A 487 -22.47 -25.15 -33.46
C GLY A 487 -23.68 -25.78 -32.75
N TYR A 488 -24.85 -25.15 -32.87
CA TYR A 488 -26.10 -25.63 -32.27
C TYR A 488 -27.12 -25.90 -33.38
N PHE A 489 -27.55 -27.15 -33.47
CA PHE A 489 -28.52 -27.64 -34.44
C PHE A 489 -29.79 -28.08 -33.70
N ASN A 490 -30.93 -27.49 -34.06
CA ASN A 490 -32.21 -27.72 -33.42
C ASN A 490 -33.27 -28.15 -34.43
N GLY A 491 -33.39 -29.45 -34.64
CA GLY A 491 -34.36 -30.05 -35.55
C GLY A 491 -35.73 -30.30 -34.90
N VAL A 492 -36.82 -30.06 -35.63
CA VAL A 492 -38.20 -30.40 -35.22
C VAL A 492 -38.85 -31.41 -36.17
N GLY A 493 -39.87 -32.13 -35.71
CA GLY A 493 -40.43 -33.30 -36.40
C GLY A 493 -41.17 -33.03 -37.71
N THR A 494 -41.34 -31.77 -38.09
CA THR A 494 -42.15 -31.28 -39.21
C THR A 494 -41.38 -31.08 -40.51
N SER A 495 -40.05 -30.91 -40.45
CA SER A 495 -39.01 -31.02 -41.50
C SER A 495 -37.89 -29.96 -41.37
N THR A 496 -38.18 -28.83 -40.72
CA THR A 496 -37.26 -27.68 -40.50
C THR A 496 -36.21 -27.90 -39.41
N ALA A 497 -35.18 -27.08 -39.41
CA ALA A 497 -34.12 -27.05 -38.41
C ALA A 497 -33.62 -25.63 -38.21
N GLY A 498 -33.44 -25.22 -36.94
CA GLY A 498 -32.66 -24.04 -36.64
C GLY A 498 -31.19 -24.39 -36.56
N TYR A 499 -30.33 -23.63 -37.24
CA TYR A 499 -28.89 -23.87 -37.19
C TYR A 499 -28.12 -22.59 -36.96
N GLY A 500 -27.38 -22.53 -35.84
CA GLY A 500 -26.58 -21.36 -35.49
C GLY A 500 -25.19 -21.77 -35.01
N TYR A 501 -24.17 -21.03 -35.43
CA TYR A 501 -22.81 -21.24 -34.94
C TYR A 501 -22.50 -20.26 -33.81
N LEU A 502 -22.54 -20.77 -32.58
CA LEU A 502 -22.50 -19.95 -31.36
C LEU A 502 -21.08 -19.60 -30.90
N SER A 503 -20.08 -20.06 -31.64
CA SER A 503 -18.68 -19.72 -31.40
C SER A 503 -18.28 -18.43 -32.10
N GLY A 504 -17.32 -17.73 -31.50
CA GLY A 504 -16.91 -16.41 -31.94
C GLY A 504 -16.12 -16.44 -33.25
N PHE A 505 -16.12 -15.30 -33.91
CA PHE A 505 -15.26 -14.98 -35.04
C PHE A 505 -14.16 -14.02 -34.58
N GLY A 506 -13.04 -13.96 -35.30
CA GLY A 506 -11.98 -12.97 -35.06
C GLY A 506 -10.71 -13.50 -34.40
N SER A 507 -9.99 -12.60 -33.74
CA SER A 507 -8.66 -12.84 -33.17
C SER A 507 -8.72 -13.10 -31.66
N PHE A 508 -7.93 -14.04 -31.17
CA PHE A 508 -7.72 -14.26 -29.74
C PHE A 508 -7.18 -12.99 -29.07
N ALA A 509 -7.73 -12.68 -27.91
CA ALA A 509 -7.13 -11.81 -26.91
C ALA A 509 -7.28 -12.46 -25.52
N PHE A 510 -6.35 -12.16 -24.62
CA PHE A 510 -6.49 -12.42 -23.20
C PHE A 510 -7.61 -11.54 -22.64
N ASP A 511 -8.40 -12.12 -21.74
CA ASP A 511 -9.35 -11.38 -20.94
C ASP A 511 -9.57 -12.14 -19.63
N PRO A 512 -9.05 -11.65 -18.49
CA PRO A 512 -8.37 -10.38 -18.30
C PRO A 512 -6.89 -10.39 -18.72
N ASP A 513 -6.31 -9.21 -18.96
CA ASP A 513 -4.87 -9.04 -19.24
C ASP A 513 -3.99 -9.13 -17.98
N THR A 514 -4.57 -9.34 -16.80
CA THR A 514 -3.85 -9.42 -15.53
C THR A 514 -4.42 -10.50 -14.63
N PHE A 515 -3.54 -11.38 -14.18
CA PHE A 515 -3.80 -12.45 -13.24
C PHE A 515 -3.05 -12.18 -11.94
N TRP A 516 -3.75 -12.28 -10.82
CA TRP A 516 -3.18 -12.05 -9.50
C TRP A 516 -2.88 -13.36 -8.78
N ARG A 517 -1.83 -13.37 -7.97
CA ARG A 517 -1.47 -14.45 -7.06
C ARG A 517 -1.19 -13.90 -5.67
N CYS A 518 -1.30 -14.74 -4.65
CA CYS A 518 -0.89 -14.35 -3.30
C CYS A 518 0.63 -14.45 -3.15
N ALA A 519 1.30 -13.34 -2.83
CA ALA A 519 2.76 -13.31 -2.72
C ALA A 519 3.31 -14.30 -1.68
N ASP A 520 2.57 -14.55 -0.60
CA ASP A 520 3.00 -15.44 0.48
C ASP A 520 2.90 -16.93 0.11
N ASN A 521 2.11 -17.28 -0.91
CA ASN A 521 1.97 -18.64 -1.43
C ASN A 521 1.51 -18.62 -2.91
N PRO A 522 2.38 -18.21 -3.85
CA PRO A 522 1.98 -17.97 -5.23
C PRO A 522 1.67 -19.28 -5.96
N GLN A 523 0.39 -19.49 -6.28
CA GLN A 523 -0.05 -20.65 -7.06
C GLN A 523 0.20 -20.41 -8.57
N PRO A 524 0.72 -21.39 -9.33
CA PRO A 524 0.91 -21.23 -10.78
C PRO A 524 -0.41 -20.94 -11.49
N VAL A 525 -0.40 -19.97 -12.41
CA VAL A 525 -1.53 -19.65 -13.28
C VAL A 525 -1.34 -20.41 -14.60
N THR A 526 -2.33 -21.17 -15.04
CA THR A 526 -2.28 -21.75 -16.38
C THR A 526 -2.67 -20.67 -17.38
N LEU A 527 -1.85 -20.41 -18.39
CA LEU A 527 -2.18 -19.50 -19.49
C LEU A 527 -2.48 -20.36 -20.72
N VAL A 528 -3.66 -20.17 -21.31
CA VAL A 528 -4.15 -20.98 -22.43
C VAL A 528 -4.29 -20.08 -23.66
N GLY A 529 -3.62 -20.44 -24.75
CA GLY A 529 -3.79 -19.81 -26.04
C GLY A 529 -5.01 -20.36 -26.78
N GLY A 530 -5.65 -19.48 -27.56
CA GLY A 530 -6.76 -19.84 -28.45
C GLY A 530 -6.39 -20.83 -29.56
N TYR A 531 -7.29 -21.10 -30.50
CA TYR A 531 -7.00 -22.01 -31.60
C TYR A 531 -5.98 -21.38 -32.55
N ALA A 532 -4.90 -22.09 -32.88
CA ALA A 532 -3.86 -21.61 -33.79
C ALA A 532 -3.08 -22.77 -34.40
N LEU A 533 -2.47 -22.52 -35.55
CA LEU A 533 -1.52 -23.41 -36.22
C LEU A 533 -0.20 -23.56 -35.46
N SER A 534 0.20 -22.51 -34.74
CA SER A 534 1.44 -22.51 -33.94
C SER A 534 1.38 -21.46 -32.85
N TYR A 535 2.17 -21.67 -31.80
CA TYR A 535 2.27 -20.81 -30.63
C TYR A 535 3.72 -20.46 -30.34
N ARG A 536 3.94 -19.26 -29.83
CA ARG A 536 5.20 -18.84 -29.24
C ARG A 536 4.93 -17.97 -28.03
N TRP A 537 5.08 -18.55 -26.86
CA TRP A 537 5.08 -17.87 -25.57
C TRP A 537 6.46 -17.29 -25.28
N SER A 538 6.50 -16.12 -24.63
CA SER A 538 7.72 -15.45 -24.18
C SER A 538 7.49 -14.82 -22.81
N HIS A 539 8.34 -15.14 -21.82
CA HIS A 539 8.25 -14.58 -20.46
C HIS A 539 9.30 -13.50 -20.22
N TYR A 540 8.85 -12.36 -19.71
CA TYR A 540 9.65 -11.20 -19.33
C TYR A 540 9.43 -10.90 -17.84
N PRO A 541 10.47 -11.01 -16.99
CA PRO A 541 10.32 -10.70 -15.57
C PRO A 541 9.98 -9.22 -15.34
N ASP A 542 9.24 -8.96 -14.26
CA ASP A 542 8.85 -7.62 -13.76
C ASP A 542 10.04 -6.85 -13.14
N THR A 543 11.11 -6.69 -13.92
CA THR A 543 12.38 -6.03 -13.53
C THR A 543 13.01 -5.23 -14.68
N GLY A 544 12.29 -5.04 -15.79
CA GLY A 544 12.71 -4.18 -16.91
C GLY A 544 13.52 -4.87 -18.01
N TYR A 545 13.49 -6.21 -18.10
CA TYR A 545 14.15 -6.94 -19.19
C TYR A 545 13.49 -6.68 -20.55
N THR A 546 14.30 -6.50 -21.60
CA THR A 546 13.86 -6.36 -23.00
C THR A 546 13.96 -7.66 -23.79
N THR A 547 14.56 -8.71 -23.22
CA THR A 547 14.71 -10.04 -23.82
C THR A 547 13.97 -11.10 -23.00
N PRO A 548 13.32 -12.09 -23.65
CA PRO A 548 12.58 -13.12 -22.94
C PRO A 548 13.54 -14.08 -22.24
N THR A 549 13.18 -14.45 -21.02
CA THR A 549 13.95 -15.38 -20.17
C THR A 549 13.56 -16.84 -20.38
N ALA A 550 12.36 -17.07 -20.93
CA ALA A 550 11.88 -18.40 -21.27
C ALA A 550 10.87 -18.32 -22.43
N THR A 551 10.81 -19.38 -23.23
CA THR A 551 9.90 -19.50 -24.37
C THR A 551 9.30 -20.89 -24.46
N TRP A 552 8.06 -20.98 -24.96
CA TRP A 552 7.35 -22.24 -25.15
C TRP A 552 6.55 -22.22 -26.45
N THR A 553 6.35 -23.38 -27.07
CA THR A 553 5.55 -23.52 -28.30
C THR A 553 4.25 -24.29 -28.09
N SER A 554 3.96 -24.66 -26.84
CA SER A 554 2.76 -25.39 -26.46
C SER A 554 1.52 -24.49 -26.50
N PRO A 555 0.33 -25.05 -26.76
CA PRO A 555 -0.92 -24.29 -26.76
C PRO A 555 -1.31 -23.69 -25.39
N SER A 556 -0.72 -24.19 -24.30
CA SER A 556 -0.86 -23.65 -22.96
C SER A 556 0.45 -23.78 -22.18
N ILE A 557 0.63 -22.92 -21.18
CA ILE A 557 1.78 -22.93 -20.27
C ILE A 557 1.32 -22.78 -18.82
N ARG A 558 2.17 -23.18 -17.87
CA ARG A 558 1.98 -22.84 -16.44
C ARG A 558 2.91 -21.69 -16.07
N ALA A 559 2.36 -20.49 -15.94
CA ALA A 559 3.06 -19.32 -15.45
C ALA A 559 3.33 -19.46 -13.94
N ARG A 560 4.59 -19.82 -13.61
CA ARG A 560 5.06 -20.01 -12.23
C ARG A 560 5.72 -18.77 -11.67
N GLU A 561 6.11 -17.84 -12.52
CA GLU A 561 6.79 -16.61 -12.15
C GLU A 561 5.90 -15.42 -12.43
N LYS A 562 6.04 -14.37 -11.63
CA LYS A 562 5.40 -13.09 -11.91
C LYS A 562 6.14 -12.38 -13.04
N GLY A 563 5.43 -11.64 -13.85
CA GLY A 563 5.98 -10.96 -15.02
C GLY A 563 4.98 -10.88 -16.16
N MET A 564 5.48 -10.37 -17.27
CA MET A 564 4.76 -10.24 -18.51
C MET A 564 4.97 -11.50 -19.35
N TYR A 565 3.87 -12.12 -19.79
CA TYR A 565 3.87 -13.23 -20.72
C TYR A 565 3.28 -12.74 -22.03
N VAL A 566 4.01 -12.96 -23.12
CA VAL A 566 3.59 -12.58 -24.47
C VAL A 566 3.30 -13.86 -25.24
N LEU A 567 2.12 -13.94 -25.83
CA LEU A 567 1.71 -15.03 -26.72
C LEU A 567 1.64 -14.52 -28.14
N GLU A 568 2.47 -15.08 -29.02
CA GLU A 568 2.31 -14.94 -30.46
C GLU A 568 1.70 -16.22 -31.02
N MET A 569 0.66 -16.10 -31.84
CA MET A 569 -0.05 -17.24 -32.41
C MET A 569 -0.44 -17.02 -33.87
N ASN A 570 -0.46 -18.09 -34.65
CA ASN A 570 -0.94 -18.07 -36.04
C ASN A 570 -2.37 -18.60 -36.14
N GLN A 571 -3.35 -17.70 -36.27
CA GLN A 571 -4.78 -18.03 -36.35
C GLN A 571 -5.34 -18.11 -37.77
N ASP A 572 -4.50 -18.23 -38.79
CA ASP A 572 -4.91 -18.48 -40.19
C ASP A 572 -5.95 -17.50 -40.78
N PRO A 573 -5.54 -16.45 -41.52
CA PRO A 573 -4.19 -16.14 -41.97
C PRO A 573 -3.39 -15.23 -41.01
N ARG A 574 -3.98 -14.87 -39.86
CA ARG A 574 -3.49 -13.79 -39.02
C ARG A 574 -2.43 -14.27 -38.02
N ILE A 575 -1.34 -13.50 -37.88
CA ILE A 575 -0.44 -13.62 -36.73
C ILE A 575 -0.87 -12.60 -35.68
N ILE A 576 -1.26 -13.08 -34.51
CA ILE A 576 -1.69 -12.23 -33.40
C ILE A 576 -0.65 -12.32 -32.30
N ARG A 577 -0.39 -11.18 -31.68
CA ARG A 577 0.50 -11.07 -30.54
C ARG A 577 -0.23 -10.36 -29.43
N ASP A 578 -0.33 -11.01 -28.29
CA ASP A 578 -1.01 -10.47 -27.13
C ASP A 578 -0.23 -10.70 -25.84
N THR A 579 -0.55 -9.91 -24.81
CA THR A 579 0.24 -9.80 -23.59
C THR A 579 -0.65 -9.98 -22.36
N VAL A 580 -0.17 -10.79 -21.41
CA VAL A 580 -0.83 -10.99 -20.12
C VAL A 580 0.18 -10.84 -18.99
N TRP A 581 -0.25 -10.21 -17.90
CA TRP A 581 0.54 -10.02 -16.69
C TRP A 581 0.16 -11.02 -15.62
N VAL A 582 1.16 -11.62 -15.00
CA VAL A 582 0.99 -12.39 -13.76
C VAL A 582 1.66 -11.60 -12.64
N LEU A 583 0.87 -11.11 -11.69
CA LEU A 583 1.33 -10.24 -10.61
C LEU A 583 1.10 -10.89 -9.24
N ASP A 584 1.95 -10.56 -8.28
CA ASP A 584 1.81 -11.02 -6.90
C ASP A 584 1.26 -9.89 -6.02
N MET A 585 0.13 -10.13 -5.35
CA MET A 585 -0.43 -9.22 -4.37
C MET A 585 0.35 -9.34 -3.06
N LYS A 586 1.06 -8.28 -2.70
CA LYS A 586 1.93 -8.23 -1.52
C LYS A 586 1.36 -7.32 -0.45
N TRP A 587 1.24 -7.85 0.76
CA TRP A 587 0.87 -7.06 1.95
C TRP A 587 2.07 -6.31 2.49
N ASN A 588 2.24 -5.05 2.11
CA ASN A 588 3.21 -4.14 2.75
C ASN A 588 2.53 -3.37 3.89
N ALA A 589 2.12 -4.09 4.94
CA ALA A 589 1.35 -3.56 6.06
C ALA A 589 2.10 -3.72 7.40
N SER A 590 1.89 -2.77 8.31
CA SER A 590 2.38 -2.84 9.70
C SER A 590 1.40 -2.22 10.68
N ILE A 591 1.42 -2.69 11.94
CA ILE A 591 0.61 -2.14 13.02
C ILE A 591 1.31 -0.92 13.61
N LYS A 592 0.56 0.17 13.82
CA LYS A 592 0.99 1.35 14.57
C LYS A 592 0.15 1.51 15.83
N ARG A 593 0.78 2.00 16.90
CA ARG A 593 0.17 2.24 18.21
C ARG A 593 0.49 3.64 18.70
N GLN A 594 -0.47 4.29 19.34
CA GLN A 594 -0.32 5.54 20.06
C GLN A 594 -0.97 5.47 21.45
N PRO A 595 -0.38 6.09 22.48
CA PRO A 595 0.92 6.78 22.43
C PRO A 595 2.09 5.80 22.29
N ASN A 596 3.25 6.31 21.85
CA ASN A 596 4.49 5.54 21.79
C ASN A 596 5.22 5.52 23.15
N LYS A 597 4.47 5.20 24.21
CA LYS A 597 4.95 5.08 25.61
C LYS A 597 4.60 3.69 26.14
N PRO A 598 5.19 3.22 27.25
CA PRO A 598 4.76 1.97 27.89
C PRO A 598 3.23 1.93 28.05
N ALA A 599 2.58 0.85 27.63
CA ALA A 599 1.13 0.74 27.73
C ALA A 599 0.74 0.44 29.18
N LYS A 600 -0.28 1.11 29.69
CA LYS A 600 -0.72 0.98 31.09
C LYS A 600 -2.18 0.59 31.20
N ILE A 601 -2.53 -0.07 32.29
CA ILE A 601 -3.92 -0.39 32.60
C ILE A 601 -4.77 0.89 32.76
N GLY A 602 -6.02 0.84 32.29
CA GLY A 602 -6.95 1.97 32.31
C GLY A 602 -6.65 3.09 31.32
N VAL A 603 -5.54 3.00 30.56
CA VAL A 603 -5.11 4.04 29.62
C VAL A 603 -5.42 3.63 28.17
N PRO A 604 -6.28 4.37 27.43
CA PRO A 604 -6.61 4.03 26.05
C PRO A 604 -5.39 4.00 25.12
N GLN A 605 -5.27 2.92 24.35
CA GLN A 605 -4.29 2.76 23.27
C GLN A 605 -5.02 2.83 21.92
N GLN A 606 -4.55 3.70 21.04
CA GLN A 606 -5.08 3.82 19.67
C GLN A 606 -4.19 3.05 18.69
N PHE A 607 -4.80 2.21 17.86
CA PHE A 607 -4.11 1.47 16.82
C PHE A 607 -4.44 2.02 15.44
N SER A 608 -3.55 1.82 14.48
CA SER A 608 -3.80 2.11 13.07
C SER A 608 -2.96 1.20 12.17
N ILE A 609 -3.33 1.15 10.90
CA ILE A 609 -2.64 0.33 9.90
C ILE A 609 -1.79 1.23 9.02
N LYS A 610 -0.50 0.94 8.91
CA LYS A 610 0.39 1.59 7.94
C LYS A 610 0.54 0.69 6.71
N MET A 611 -0.06 1.08 5.59
CA MET A 611 0.06 0.42 4.27
C MET A 611 -0.15 1.45 3.15
N ASN A 612 0.00 1.05 1.88
CA ASN A 612 -0.24 1.92 0.71
C ASN A 612 -1.72 2.33 0.60
N GLN A 613 -2.00 3.58 0.20
CA GLN A 613 -3.35 4.12 0.10
C GLN A 613 -4.23 3.37 -0.91
N SER A 614 -3.64 2.89 -2.01
CA SER A 614 -4.36 2.08 -3.00
C SER A 614 -4.92 0.79 -2.39
N MET A 615 -4.15 0.14 -1.50
CA MET A 615 -4.60 -1.07 -0.79
C MET A 615 -5.67 -0.74 0.25
N LEU A 616 -5.55 0.38 0.98
CA LEU A 616 -6.57 0.84 1.94
C LEU A 616 -7.91 1.15 1.27
N ASN A 617 -7.86 1.64 0.03
CA ASN A 617 -9.03 2.03 -0.74
C ASN A 617 -9.64 0.87 -1.55
N MET A 618 -9.09 -0.34 -1.47
CA MET A 618 -9.67 -1.49 -2.16
C MET A 618 -11.08 -1.78 -1.61
N PRO A 619 -12.14 -1.80 -2.44
CA PRO A 619 -13.50 -2.10 -1.99
C PRO A 619 -13.65 -3.49 -1.35
N THR A 620 -12.76 -4.41 -1.73
CA THR A 620 -12.70 -5.79 -1.25
C THR A 620 -11.89 -5.95 0.03
N LEU A 621 -11.24 -4.89 0.54
CA LEU A 621 -10.47 -4.96 1.79
C LEU A 621 -11.37 -5.28 2.98
N ARG A 622 -10.94 -6.23 3.80
CA ARG A 622 -11.58 -6.61 5.07
C ARG A 622 -10.52 -6.53 6.17
N ILE A 623 -10.87 -5.82 7.25
CA ILE A 623 -10.01 -5.56 8.41
C ILE A 623 -10.62 -6.24 9.63
N LYS A 624 -9.82 -7.02 10.35
CA LYS A 624 -10.23 -7.60 11.63
C LYS A 624 -9.09 -7.51 12.65
N TRP A 625 -9.32 -6.74 13.70
CA TRP A 625 -8.47 -6.66 14.87
C TRP A 625 -8.95 -7.61 15.96
N THR A 626 -8.01 -8.19 16.70
CA THR A 626 -8.24 -8.93 17.94
C THR A 626 -7.26 -8.43 19.01
N PHE A 627 -7.81 -8.10 20.18
CA PHE A 627 -7.07 -7.54 21.32
C PHE A 627 -7.23 -8.46 22.52
N GLU A 628 -6.20 -9.27 22.79
CA GLU A 628 -6.21 -10.21 23.92
C GLU A 628 -6.42 -9.47 25.25
N GLY A 629 -7.52 -9.75 25.94
CA GLY A 629 -7.87 -9.12 27.22
C GLY A 629 -8.16 -7.61 27.17
N GLY A 630 -8.32 -7.05 25.97
CA GLY A 630 -8.63 -5.64 25.75
C GLY A 630 -10.13 -5.39 25.57
N THR A 631 -10.55 -4.16 25.83
CA THR A 631 -11.93 -3.68 25.61
C THR A 631 -11.92 -2.53 24.60
N PRO A 632 -12.54 -2.68 23.41
CA PRO A 632 -13.18 -3.90 22.92
C PRO A 632 -12.16 -5.02 22.58
N SER A 633 -12.60 -6.28 22.63
CA SER A 633 -11.74 -7.44 22.33
C SER A 633 -11.54 -7.68 20.84
N THR A 634 -12.37 -7.10 19.98
CA THR A 634 -12.25 -7.12 18.53
C THR A 634 -12.72 -5.80 17.90
N SER A 635 -12.23 -5.47 16.70
CA SER A 635 -12.73 -4.33 15.94
C SER A 635 -12.54 -4.52 14.43
N VAL A 636 -13.38 -3.86 13.64
CA VAL A 636 -13.24 -3.75 12.16
C VAL A 636 -12.89 -2.33 11.72
N ALA A 637 -12.72 -1.40 12.66
CA ALA A 637 -12.34 -0.03 12.37
C ALA A 637 -10.88 0.07 11.89
N ALA A 638 -10.59 1.03 11.01
CA ALA A 638 -9.21 1.31 10.58
C ALA A 638 -8.33 1.86 11.73
N SER A 639 -8.95 2.55 12.71
CA SER A 639 -8.25 3.06 13.89
C SER A 639 -9.04 2.84 15.20
N PRO A 640 -8.99 1.62 15.77
CA PRO A 640 -9.66 1.31 17.03
C PRO A 640 -8.91 1.89 18.24
N LYS A 641 -9.66 2.26 19.28
CA LYS A 641 -9.15 2.59 20.61
C LYS A 641 -9.50 1.47 21.58
N VAL A 642 -8.54 1.04 22.39
CA VAL A 642 -8.65 -0.14 23.25
C VAL A 642 -8.07 0.14 24.63
N VAL A 643 -8.73 -0.36 25.68
CA VAL A 643 -8.30 -0.24 27.08
C VAL A 643 -8.11 -1.63 27.67
N TRP A 644 -7.10 -1.81 28.52
CA TRP A 644 -6.86 -3.02 29.30
C TRP A 644 -6.98 -2.73 30.80
N ASN A 645 -7.52 -3.68 31.56
CA ASN A 645 -7.66 -3.57 33.02
C ASN A 645 -6.76 -4.57 33.79
N SER A 646 -5.84 -5.25 33.11
CA SER A 646 -4.88 -6.18 33.71
C SER A 646 -3.50 -6.03 33.07
N THR A 647 -2.46 -6.22 33.88
CA THR A 647 -1.06 -6.18 33.46
C THR A 647 -0.63 -7.45 32.71
N GLY A 648 0.60 -7.45 32.20
CA GLY A 648 1.24 -8.58 31.51
C GLY A 648 1.27 -8.43 29.99
N GLN A 649 1.90 -9.39 29.31
CA GLN A 649 1.95 -9.42 27.85
C GLN A 649 0.56 -9.72 27.26
N LYS A 650 0.20 -8.95 26.24
CA LYS A 650 -1.05 -9.07 25.47
C LYS A 650 -0.71 -9.14 23.98
N LYS A 651 -1.45 -9.95 23.23
CA LYS A 651 -1.34 -9.97 21.76
C LYS A 651 -2.37 -9.07 21.10
N VAL A 652 -1.88 -8.24 20.17
CA VAL A 652 -2.69 -7.49 19.22
C VAL A 652 -2.52 -8.14 17.86
N THR A 653 -3.61 -8.69 17.33
CA THR A 653 -3.62 -9.36 16.02
C THR A 653 -4.43 -8.55 15.02
N LEU A 654 -3.85 -8.30 13.85
CA LEU A 654 -4.51 -7.67 12.71
C LEU A 654 -4.56 -8.68 11.56
N HIS A 655 -5.76 -9.11 11.23
CA HIS A 655 -6.03 -9.92 10.05
C HIS A 655 -6.56 -9.02 8.93
N LEU A 656 -5.88 -9.06 7.78
CA LEU A 656 -6.26 -8.34 6.57
C LEU A 656 -6.60 -9.36 5.48
N SER A 657 -7.64 -9.10 4.70
CA SER A 657 -7.99 -9.91 3.53
C SER A 657 -8.49 -9.00 2.42
N ALA A 658 -8.11 -9.28 1.18
CA ALA A 658 -8.59 -8.57 -0.01
C ALA A 658 -8.70 -9.53 -1.19
N THR A 659 -9.62 -9.23 -2.11
CA THR A 659 -9.84 -10.00 -3.34
C THR A 659 -9.47 -9.14 -4.54
N ALA A 660 -8.65 -9.66 -5.44
CA ALA A 660 -8.19 -8.99 -6.66
C ALA A 660 -8.43 -9.89 -7.89
N GLY A 661 -8.64 -9.29 -9.07
CA GLY A 661 -9.01 -10.00 -10.30
C GLY A 661 -10.49 -9.83 -10.64
N THR A 662 -10.96 -10.55 -11.67
CA THR A 662 -12.35 -10.49 -12.15
C THR A 662 -12.90 -11.90 -12.43
N GLY A 663 -14.15 -12.16 -12.02
CA GLY A 663 -14.89 -13.36 -12.38
C GLY A 663 -14.21 -14.66 -11.90
N ALA A 664 -13.84 -15.54 -12.83
CA ALA A 664 -13.16 -16.80 -12.51
C ALA A 664 -11.69 -16.62 -12.06
N TYR A 665 -11.14 -15.41 -12.18
CA TYR A 665 -9.73 -15.09 -11.94
C TYR A 665 -9.50 -14.31 -10.65
N GLU A 666 -10.53 -14.21 -9.80
CA GLU A 666 -10.41 -13.60 -8.49
C GLU A 666 -9.55 -14.44 -7.55
N VAL A 667 -8.56 -13.80 -6.93
CA VAL A 667 -7.76 -14.37 -5.85
C VAL A 667 -8.01 -13.59 -4.58
N THR A 668 -8.38 -14.29 -3.51
CA THR A 668 -8.44 -13.72 -2.16
C THR A 668 -7.13 -14.04 -1.46
N CYS A 669 -6.38 -13.01 -1.09
CA CYS A 669 -5.20 -13.17 -0.25
C CYS A 669 -5.46 -12.52 1.09
N ASP A 670 -4.88 -13.11 2.12
CA ASP A 670 -4.93 -12.64 3.49
C ASP A 670 -3.52 -12.55 4.08
N THR A 671 -3.41 -11.81 5.17
CA THR A 671 -2.21 -11.81 6.00
C THR A 671 -2.59 -11.55 7.45
N THR A 672 -1.76 -12.04 8.36
CA THR A 672 -1.92 -11.80 9.80
C THR A 672 -0.66 -11.15 10.35
N LEU A 673 -0.85 -9.97 10.94
CA LEU A 673 0.19 -9.24 11.67
C LEU A 673 -0.06 -9.39 13.17
N VAL A 674 1.00 -9.64 13.93
CA VAL A 674 0.93 -9.77 15.40
C VAL A 674 1.88 -8.77 16.03
N MET A 675 1.40 -8.05 17.03
CA MET A 675 2.18 -7.17 17.89
C MET A 675 2.03 -7.66 19.33
N ASP A 676 3.15 -7.94 19.98
CA ASP A 676 3.20 -8.18 21.42
C ASP A 676 3.22 -6.82 22.15
N LEU A 677 2.35 -6.67 23.14
CA LEU A 677 2.18 -5.44 23.92
C LEU A 677 2.27 -5.75 25.41
N MET A 678 3.26 -5.18 26.10
CA MET A 678 3.39 -5.29 27.55
C MET A 678 2.50 -4.24 28.22
N LEU A 679 1.54 -4.68 29.04
CA LEU A 679 0.71 -3.81 29.87
C LEU A 679 1.28 -3.71 31.28
N HIS A 680 1.49 -2.49 31.73
CA HIS A 680 2.05 -2.14 33.03
C HIS A 680 0.98 -1.57 33.98
N GLU A 681 1.34 -1.45 35.25
CA GLU A 681 0.52 -0.75 36.24
C GLU A 681 0.28 0.72 35.85
N LYS A 682 -0.74 1.34 36.46
CA LYS A 682 -1.13 2.72 36.15
C LYS A 682 0.01 3.74 36.40
N HIS A 683 0.92 3.42 37.31
CA HIS A 683 2.05 4.24 37.68
C HIS A 683 3.32 3.40 37.77
N LEU A 684 4.43 3.93 37.28
CA LEU A 684 5.74 3.30 37.28
C LEU A 684 6.78 4.21 37.95
N GLY A 685 7.78 3.57 38.55
CA GLY A 685 8.98 4.23 39.05
C GLY A 685 10.17 3.92 38.17
N TYR A 686 10.94 4.95 37.81
CA TYR A 686 12.18 4.82 37.05
C TYR A 686 13.37 5.31 37.88
N PHE A 687 14.49 4.59 37.82
CA PHE A 687 15.73 4.92 38.51
C PHE A 687 16.78 5.40 37.50
N VAL A 688 17.54 6.43 37.86
CA VAL A 688 18.59 7.03 37.04
C VAL A 688 19.89 7.09 37.84
N ASP A 689 20.95 6.50 37.31
CA ASP A 689 22.30 6.54 37.88
C ASP A 689 23.36 6.58 36.77
N ARG A 690 24.04 7.73 36.63
CA ARG A 690 25.14 7.89 35.65
C ARG A 690 26.32 6.94 35.89
N ASN A 691 26.46 6.42 37.10
CA ASN A 691 27.55 5.54 37.50
C ASN A 691 27.22 4.08 37.26
N VAL A 692 26.02 3.73 36.79
CA VAL A 692 25.65 2.34 36.49
C VAL A 692 26.62 1.74 35.46
N ARG A 693 27.20 0.57 35.79
CA ARG A 693 28.17 -0.18 34.96
C ARG A 693 27.66 -1.60 34.69
N GLY A 694 26.43 -1.76 34.23
CA GLY A 694 25.85 -3.08 33.93
C GLY A 694 24.32 -3.08 33.91
N GLY A 695 23.71 -4.24 34.08
CA GLY A 695 22.25 -4.40 34.18
C GLY A 695 21.50 -4.32 32.85
N ARG A 696 20.17 -4.40 32.92
CA ARG A 696 19.26 -4.31 31.76
C ARG A 696 19.09 -2.89 31.23
N ARG A 697 19.39 -1.88 32.06
CA ARG A 697 19.17 -0.45 31.77
C ARG A 697 17.73 -0.16 31.35
N ASP A 698 16.78 -0.70 32.11
CA ASP A 698 15.34 -0.54 31.90
C ASP A 698 14.69 0.38 32.96
N GLY A 699 15.49 0.95 33.86
CA GLY A 699 15.08 1.87 34.91
C GLY A 699 14.29 1.24 36.04
N THR A 700 14.19 -0.09 36.15
CA THR A 700 13.27 -0.75 37.11
C THR A 700 13.75 -0.77 38.57
N ASN A 701 15.05 -0.54 38.82
CA ASN A 701 15.70 -0.44 40.13
C ASN A 701 17.11 0.16 39.96
N TRP A 702 17.81 0.48 41.05
CA TRP A 702 19.18 1.02 41.00
C TRP A 702 20.16 0.19 40.14
N PRO A 703 20.26 -1.16 40.29
CA PRO A 703 21.14 -1.96 39.41
C PRO A 703 20.79 -1.93 37.92
N ASN A 704 19.54 -1.63 37.56
CA ASN A 704 19.07 -1.54 36.18
C ASN A 704 18.73 -0.09 35.77
N ALA A 705 19.22 0.90 36.52
CA ALA A 705 18.93 2.31 36.29
C ALA A 705 19.31 2.77 34.87
N PHE A 706 18.63 3.82 34.40
CA PHE A 706 19.04 4.54 33.20
C PHE A 706 20.31 5.36 33.49
N PRO A 707 21.31 5.37 32.60
CA PRO A 707 22.46 6.26 32.71
C PRO A 707 22.11 7.76 32.68
N THR A 708 21.00 8.16 32.07
CA THR A 708 20.63 9.56 31.88
C THR A 708 19.16 9.84 32.20
N ILE A 709 18.86 11.11 32.50
CA ILE A 709 17.51 11.56 32.86
C ILE A 709 16.59 11.57 31.62
N ASP A 710 17.13 11.88 30.43
CA ASP A 710 16.36 11.94 29.18
C ASP A 710 15.83 10.56 28.75
N GLU A 711 16.56 9.48 29.01
CA GLU A 711 16.09 8.11 28.78
C GLU A 711 14.86 7.79 29.63
N ALA A 712 14.87 8.16 30.91
CA ALA A 712 13.74 7.97 31.81
C ALA A 712 12.53 8.82 31.41
N LEU A 713 12.74 10.10 31.08
CA LEU A 713 11.68 10.99 30.57
C LEU A 713 11.10 10.51 29.24
N GLY A 714 11.92 9.87 28.40
CA GLY A 714 11.51 9.21 27.17
C GLY A 714 10.43 8.15 27.39
N LEU A 715 10.39 7.51 28.55
CA LEU A 715 9.40 6.47 28.90
C LEU A 715 8.32 6.95 29.87
N ALA A 716 8.60 7.95 30.69
CA ALA A 716 7.66 8.47 31.67
C ALA A 716 6.38 9.02 30.99
N SER A 717 5.27 8.79 31.67
CA SER A 717 3.93 9.27 31.33
C SER A 717 3.15 9.58 32.61
N GLN A 718 1.90 10.02 32.48
CA GLN A 718 1.14 10.58 33.60
C GLN A 718 1.23 9.75 34.89
N GLY A 719 1.68 10.40 35.97
CA GLY A 719 1.78 9.83 37.31
C GLY A 719 2.99 8.93 37.57
N ASP A 720 3.98 8.91 36.67
CA ASP A 720 5.26 8.20 36.90
C ASP A 720 6.23 9.04 37.75
N CYS A 721 7.09 8.37 38.51
CA CYS A 721 8.16 9.00 39.27
C CYS A 721 9.55 8.59 38.75
N ILE A 722 10.51 9.52 38.83
CA ILE A 722 11.90 9.33 38.41
C ILE A 722 12.81 9.69 39.59
N TRP A 723 13.63 8.74 40.05
CA TRP A 723 14.61 8.93 41.13
C TRP A 723 16.01 9.01 40.54
N VAL A 724 16.73 10.06 40.87
CA VAL A 724 18.02 10.38 40.25
C VAL A 724 19.12 10.38 41.31
N ALA A 725 20.06 9.45 41.15
CA ALA A 725 21.24 9.36 41.98
C ALA A 725 22.13 10.60 41.86
N GLU A 726 22.97 10.83 42.86
CA GLU A 726 23.96 11.90 42.88
C GLU A 726 24.83 11.90 41.62
N GLY A 727 25.26 13.10 41.23
CA GLY A 727 26.12 13.28 40.08
C GLY A 727 25.63 14.35 39.12
N ASN A 728 26.37 14.48 38.02
CA ASN A 728 26.16 15.51 37.02
C ASN A 728 25.56 14.93 35.74
N TYR A 729 24.39 15.43 35.36
CA TYR A 729 23.58 14.97 34.24
C TYR A 729 23.39 16.10 33.24
N MET A 730 23.68 15.82 31.97
CA MET A 730 23.45 16.76 30.85
C MET A 730 22.48 16.13 29.85
N PRO A 731 21.51 16.90 29.33
CA PRO A 731 20.73 16.44 28.19
C PRO A 731 21.63 16.37 26.94
N PRO A 732 21.15 15.74 25.85
CA PRO A 732 21.85 15.81 24.57
C PRO A 732 22.10 17.27 24.13
N GLN A 733 23.13 17.50 23.32
CA GLN A 733 23.52 18.85 22.90
C GLN A 733 22.37 19.59 22.22
N GLY A 734 22.10 20.82 22.65
CA GLY A 734 21.00 21.67 22.17
C GLY A 734 19.61 21.26 22.67
N GLN A 735 19.49 20.27 23.56
CA GLN A 735 18.23 19.79 24.11
C GLN A 735 18.06 20.20 25.60
N SER A 736 16.84 20.03 26.10
CA SER A 736 16.45 20.26 27.49
C SER A 736 15.84 19.01 28.10
N TYR A 737 15.76 18.93 29.44
CA TYR A 737 14.89 17.96 30.09
C TYR A 737 13.44 18.43 29.98
N VAL A 738 12.68 17.80 29.07
CA VAL A 738 11.29 18.19 28.78
C VAL A 738 10.34 17.32 29.61
N ILE A 739 9.47 17.98 30.37
CA ILE A 739 8.34 17.38 31.07
C ILE A 739 7.09 17.79 30.30
N ASP A 740 6.55 16.84 29.54
CA ASP A 740 5.40 17.02 28.64
C ASP A 740 4.21 16.12 29.03
N TYR A 741 4.23 15.53 30.23
CA TYR A 741 3.09 14.83 30.82
C TYR A 741 2.81 15.35 32.22
N ASP A 742 1.54 15.56 32.52
CA ASP A 742 1.09 15.92 33.85
C ASP A 742 1.46 14.86 34.90
N SER A 743 1.62 15.29 36.16
CA SER A 743 1.92 14.39 37.29
C SER A 743 3.19 13.53 37.14
N VAL A 744 4.10 13.87 36.21
CA VAL A 744 5.45 13.26 36.19
C VAL A 744 6.32 13.96 37.23
N GLU A 745 6.91 13.18 38.13
CA GLU A 745 7.69 13.69 39.25
C GLU A 745 9.15 13.25 39.14
N ILE A 746 10.10 14.18 39.25
CA ILE A 746 11.54 13.91 39.21
C ILE A 746 12.17 14.37 40.53
N TYR A 747 12.92 13.47 41.16
CA TYR A 747 13.56 13.68 42.46
C TYR A 747 15.07 13.43 42.37
N GLY A 748 15.85 14.40 42.84
CA GLY A 748 17.27 14.28 43.14
C GLY A 748 17.52 14.08 44.64
N GLY A 749 18.77 13.81 45.00
CA GLY A 749 19.16 13.61 46.40
C GLY A 749 19.36 12.17 46.83
N PHE A 750 19.61 11.24 45.90
CA PHE A 750 19.78 9.82 46.20
C PHE A 750 21.24 9.36 46.06
N GLY A 751 21.69 8.46 46.91
CA GLY A 751 22.98 7.77 46.81
C GLY A 751 22.98 6.55 45.88
N ALA A 752 21.81 6.15 45.37
CA ALA A 752 21.58 4.94 44.55
C ALA A 752 21.43 3.62 45.34
N TRP A 753 20.93 3.70 46.58
CA TRP A 753 20.62 2.52 47.42
C TRP A 753 19.28 2.62 48.15
N GLU A 754 18.63 3.79 48.08
CA GLU A 754 17.38 4.07 48.78
C GLU A 754 16.23 3.22 48.27
N THR A 755 15.35 2.84 49.19
CA THR A 755 14.14 2.06 48.89
C THR A 755 12.86 2.88 49.10
N ASP A 756 12.96 4.05 49.72
CA ASP A 756 11.87 4.97 49.97
C ASP A 756 12.25 6.42 49.60
N LEU A 757 11.27 7.21 49.16
CA LEU A 757 11.46 8.61 48.77
C LEU A 757 11.97 9.48 49.93
N ASN A 758 11.56 9.17 51.17
CA ASN A 758 11.94 9.95 52.36
C ASN A 758 13.37 9.68 52.83
N GLU A 759 14.06 8.66 52.30
CA GLU A 759 15.47 8.38 52.60
C GLU A 759 16.44 9.36 51.89
N ARG A 760 15.94 10.13 50.92
CA ARG A 760 16.74 11.08 50.14
C ARG A 760 17.36 12.17 51.02
N ASN A 761 18.59 12.54 50.70
CA ASN A 761 19.28 13.67 51.29
C ASN A 761 19.92 14.53 50.18
N TYR A 762 19.18 15.55 49.73
CA TYR A 762 19.58 16.41 48.61
C TYR A 762 20.72 17.39 48.91
N THR A 763 21.15 17.52 50.17
CA THR A 763 22.37 18.27 50.50
C THR A 763 23.63 17.41 50.48
N LEU A 764 23.51 16.14 50.90
CA LEU A 764 24.61 15.16 50.87
C LEU A 764 24.81 14.59 49.46
N HIS A 765 23.73 14.11 48.84
CA HIS A 765 23.74 13.43 47.54
C HIS A 765 23.37 14.41 46.43
N LYS A 766 24.27 15.33 46.11
CA LYS A 766 23.98 16.40 45.16
C LYS A 766 23.71 15.87 43.76
N THR A 767 22.52 16.16 43.24
CA THR A 767 22.14 15.87 41.87
C THR A 767 22.11 17.15 41.04
N ILE A 768 22.92 17.20 39.99
CA ILE A 768 23.13 18.39 39.16
C ILE A 768 22.52 18.16 37.77
N MET A 769 21.58 19.01 37.38
CA MET A 769 21.13 19.16 36.00
C MET A 769 21.90 20.30 35.35
N ASN A 770 22.82 19.95 34.46
CA ASN A 770 23.61 20.90 33.70
C ASN A 770 22.98 21.14 32.31
N GLY A 771 22.86 22.39 31.91
CA GLY A 771 22.48 22.78 30.55
C GLY A 771 23.52 22.37 29.51
N ASN A 772 23.09 22.26 28.25
CA ASN A 772 23.94 21.84 27.13
C ASN A 772 23.62 22.64 25.85
N GLY A 773 23.58 23.98 25.97
CA GLY A 773 23.26 24.89 24.86
C GLY A 773 21.76 25.13 24.61
N SER A 774 20.94 24.93 25.63
CA SER A 774 19.49 25.24 25.64
C SER A 774 19.04 25.48 27.09
N ASN A 775 17.72 25.56 27.33
CA ASN A 775 17.15 25.51 28.68
C ASN A 775 17.61 24.24 29.41
N VAL A 776 17.78 24.28 30.73
CA VAL A 776 18.04 23.05 31.48
C VAL A 776 16.76 22.21 31.58
N VAL A 777 15.66 22.81 32.05
CA VAL A 777 14.37 22.14 32.25
C VAL A 777 13.25 22.90 31.53
N VAL A 778 12.35 22.18 30.88
CA VAL A 778 11.16 22.73 30.24
C VAL A 778 9.92 21.98 30.71
N PHE A 779 8.97 22.69 31.32
CA PHE A 779 7.60 22.19 31.47
C PHE A 779 6.80 22.63 30.24
N ASP A 780 6.33 21.69 29.41
CA ASP A 780 5.62 21.99 28.16
C ASP A 780 4.14 21.59 28.23
N GLY A 781 3.25 22.59 28.25
CA GLY A 781 1.80 22.39 28.31
C GLY A 781 1.12 21.99 26.99
N SER A 782 1.87 21.79 25.89
CA SER A 782 1.30 21.57 24.54
C SER A 782 0.69 20.19 24.28
N THR A 783 0.90 19.21 25.16
CA THR A 783 0.46 17.83 24.96
C THR A 783 -1.00 17.60 25.38
N ASN A 784 -1.86 17.24 24.42
CA ASN A 784 -3.25 16.84 24.67
C ASN A 784 -3.32 15.32 24.95
N TYR A 785 -2.99 14.89 26.17
CA TYR A 785 -3.14 13.48 26.55
C TYR A 785 -4.51 13.22 27.20
N THR A 786 -5.46 12.77 26.37
CA THR A 786 -6.64 11.97 26.74
C THR A 786 -7.53 12.50 27.90
N ASN A 787 -8.12 13.70 27.79
CA ASN A 787 -9.49 13.97 28.31
C ASN A 787 -10.03 15.40 28.05
N ASN A 788 -9.56 16.12 27.02
CA ASN A 788 -9.68 17.60 26.98
C ASN A 788 -9.09 18.26 28.25
N ALA A 789 -8.10 17.62 28.89
CA ALA A 789 -7.40 18.13 30.06
C ALA A 789 -6.03 18.71 29.66
N CYS A 790 -5.59 19.73 30.40
CA CYS A 790 -4.32 20.45 30.26
C CYS A 790 -3.09 19.53 30.21
N GLY A 791 -2.04 19.91 29.47
CA GLY A 791 -0.85 19.08 29.28
C GLY A 791 0.00 18.84 30.53
N VAL A 792 0.32 19.88 31.30
CA VAL A 792 1.19 19.80 32.50
C VAL A 792 0.68 20.74 33.61
N SER A 793 0.21 20.18 34.73
CA SER A 793 -0.29 20.92 35.89
C SER A 793 0.74 20.99 37.03
N ARG A 794 0.35 21.58 38.18
CA ARG A 794 1.15 21.64 39.42
C ARG A 794 1.53 20.30 39.99
N ASP A 795 0.89 19.26 39.50
CA ASP A 795 1.16 17.90 39.90
C ASP A 795 2.47 17.36 39.32
N ALA A 796 2.98 17.91 38.21
CA ALA A 796 4.33 17.62 37.74
C ALA A 796 5.39 18.29 38.63
N ARG A 797 6.54 17.64 38.87
CA ARG A 797 7.50 18.08 39.89
C ARG A 797 8.96 17.90 39.48
N VAL A 798 9.78 18.89 39.84
CA VAL A 798 11.26 18.81 39.89
C VAL A 798 11.71 19.17 41.30
N ASP A 799 12.40 18.26 41.98
CA ASP A 799 12.70 18.39 43.40
C ASP A 799 14.13 17.91 43.74
N GLY A 800 14.91 18.73 44.45
CA GLY A 800 16.22 18.32 44.97
C GLY A 800 17.38 18.46 43.99
N PHE A 801 17.30 19.39 43.02
CA PHE A 801 18.32 19.55 41.98
C PHE A 801 19.09 20.86 42.08
N ILE A 802 20.36 20.81 41.69
CA ILE A 802 21.13 22.00 41.29
C ILE A 802 20.99 22.15 39.78
N ILE A 803 20.35 23.24 39.33
CA ILE A 803 20.01 23.52 37.94
C ILE A 803 20.91 24.66 37.44
N ARG A 804 21.89 24.35 36.58
CA ARG A 804 22.92 25.32 36.16
C ARG A 804 23.35 25.20 34.70
N GLY A 805 24.01 26.24 34.19
CA GLY A 805 24.64 26.22 32.86
C GLY A 805 23.65 26.24 31.69
N GLY A 806 22.40 26.61 31.92
CA GLY A 806 21.43 26.84 30.85
C GLY A 806 21.77 28.07 30.02
N GLU A 807 21.59 27.96 28.71
CA GLU A 807 21.83 29.01 27.73
C GLU A 807 20.66 29.03 26.74
N ALA A 808 19.71 29.95 26.92
CA ALA A 808 18.50 30.02 26.11
C ALA A 808 18.06 31.47 25.88
N SER A 809 17.08 31.70 25.01
CA SER A 809 16.48 33.03 24.90
C SER A 809 15.68 33.38 26.16
N GLU A 810 14.98 32.40 26.71
CA GLU A 810 13.99 32.61 27.76
C GLU A 810 14.03 31.49 28.78
N GLY A 811 14.08 31.78 30.08
CA GLY A 811 13.99 30.76 31.13
C GLY A 811 15.18 29.81 31.14
N ALA A 812 16.41 30.32 31.01
CA ALA A 812 17.58 29.50 30.70
C ALA A 812 17.80 28.36 31.71
N GLY A 813 17.53 28.57 33.01
CA GLY A 813 17.39 27.48 33.97
C GLY A 813 16.11 26.66 33.73
N ILE A 814 14.96 27.27 33.99
CA ILE A 814 13.63 26.62 33.87
C ILE A 814 12.69 27.47 33.02
N LEU A 815 12.04 26.83 32.05
CA LEU A 815 10.98 27.44 31.24
C LEU A 815 9.64 26.73 31.48
N PHE A 816 8.64 27.46 31.95
CA PHE A 816 7.24 27.04 31.89
C PHE A 816 6.62 27.56 30.60
N LYS A 817 6.38 26.64 29.66
CA LYS A 817 5.96 26.94 28.30
C LYS A 817 4.48 26.56 28.10
N ASN A 818 3.78 27.31 27.24
CA ASN A 818 2.42 26.98 26.78
C ASN A 818 1.40 26.82 27.94
N GLY A 819 1.52 27.64 29.00
CA GLY A 819 0.61 27.60 30.14
C GLY A 819 0.78 26.38 31.06
N ALA A 820 1.94 25.72 31.04
CA ALA A 820 2.29 24.69 32.02
C ALA A 820 2.41 25.27 33.43
N SER A 821 2.01 24.50 34.44
CA SER A 821 1.98 24.97 35.83
C SER A 821 2.69 24.05 36.84
N GLY A 822 3.85 23.48 36.51
CA GLY A 822 4.57 22.52 37.38
C GLY A 822 5.10 23.06 38.72
N THR A 823 5.61 22.14 39.55
CA THR A 823 6.24 22.41 40.86
C THR A 823 7.77 22.31 40.77
N VAL A 824 8.47 23.31 41.30
CA VAL A 824 9.91 23.31 41.54
C VAL A 824 10.15 23.42 43.04
N ALA A 825 10.82 22.44 43.62
CA ALA A 825 11.00 22.33 45.08
C ALA A 825 12.43 22.01 45.48
N ASN A 826 12.86 22.50 46.66
CA ASN A 826 14.12 22.11 47.31
C ASN A 826 15.33 22.15 46.35
N SER A 827 15.40 23.16 45.49
CA SER A 827 16.36 23.23 44.39
C SER A 827 17.24 24.47 44.48
N ILE A 828 18.37 24.45 43.79
CA ILE A 828 19.25 25.61 43.59
C ILE A 828 19.31 25.89 42.10
N ILE A 829 18.81 27.04 41.65
CA ILE A 829 18.82 27.45 40.24
C ILE A 829 19.89 28.53 40.11
N THR A 830 21.01 28.20 39.49
CA THR A 830 22.17 29.08 39.48
C THR A 830 22.99 29.08 38.21
N SER A 831 23.68 30.19 37.92
CA SER A 831 24.62 30.28 36.80
C SER A 831 23.98 29.95 35.44
N ASN A 832 22.74 30.37 35.24
CA ASN A 832 22.03 30.26 33.96
C ASN A 832 21.99 31.62 33.25
N THR A 833 22.13 31.63 31.93
CA THR A 833 22.19 32.86 31.12
C THR A 833 21.11 32.86 30.05
N ALA A 834 20.17 33.80 30.15
CA ALA A 834 19.17 34.07 29.13
C ALA A 834 19.58 35.25 28.24
N THR A 835 19.47 35.10 26.92
CA THR A 835 19.70 36.20 25.96
C THR A 835 18.49 37.11 25.78
N ASN A 836 17.42 36.91 26.57
CA ASN A 836 16.28 37.82 26.64
C ASN A 836 15.72 37.89 28.08
N LEU A 837 14.90 36.93 28.48
CA LEU A 837 14.07 37.02 29.70
C LEU A 837 14.28 35.85 30.65
N GLY A 838 14.27 36.10 31.96
CA GLY A 838 14.22 35.00 32.94
C GLY A 838 15.50 34.17 32.93
N GLY A 839 16.60 34.72 33.46
CA GLY A 839 17.87 33.99 33.52
C GLY A 839 17.74 32.66 34.27
N GLY A 840 17.13 32.71 35.46
CA GLY A 840 16.82 31.52 36.25
C GLY A 840 15.54 30.84 35.78
N ILE A 841 14.41 31.55 35.85
CA ILE A 841 13.08 31.01 35.53
C ILE A 841 12.32 31.98 34.62
N HIS A 842 11.67 31.45 33.58
CA HIS A 842 10.63 32.15 32.84
C HIS A 842 9.30 31.41 32.96
N ILE A 843 8.26 32.12 33.41
CA ILE A 843 6.89 31.63 33.47
C ILE A 843 6.07 32.33 32.38
N SER A 844 5.79 31.62 31.29
CA SER A 844 4.93 32.15 30.22
C SER A 844 3.45 32.05 30.61
N GLY A 845 2.76 33.19 30.75
CA GLY A 845 1.33 33.22 31.07
C GLY A 845 0.49 32.97 29.83
N GLY A 846 -0.23 31.85 29.82
CA GLY A 846 -1.20 31.53 28.77
C GLY A 846 -2.59 32.07 29.11
N TYR A 847 -2.84 33.37 28.92
CA TYR A 847 -4.23 33.87 28.97
C TYR A 847 -5.07 33.48 27.73
N ASN A 848 -4.54 32.71 26.77
CA ASN A 848 -5.24 32.38 25.52
C ASN A 848 -4.94 30.99 24.92
N GLY A 849 -4.74 29.93 25.73
CA GLY A 849 -4.50 28.59 25.16
C GLY A 849 -4.71 27.41 26.10
N GLY A 850 -5.97 27.02 26.33
CA GLY A 850 -6.33 25.62 26.62
C GLY A 850 -6.62 25.21 28.07
N CYS A 851 -6.17 25.95 29.09
CA CYS A 851 -6.27 25.50 30.49
C CYS A 851 -7.15 26.41 31.38
N MET A 852 -8.32 26.83 30.90
CA MET A 852 -9.23 27.64 31.72
C MET A 852 -9.81 26.82 32.89
N GLY A 853 -9.42 27.17 34.13
CA GLY A 853 -10.12 26.78 35.35
C GLY A 853 -9.75 25.46 36.05
N ARG A 854 -8.65 24.78 35.67
CA ARG A 854 -8.26 23.49 36.31
C ARG A 854 -6.81 23.37 36.78
N THR A 855 -5.89 24.22 36.33
CA THR A 855 -4.48 24.16 36.74
C THR A 855 -4.25 25.12 37.90
N GLY A 856 -3.80 24.61 39.06
CA GLY A 856 -3.18 25.51 40.04
C GLY A 856 -1.96 26.16 39.40
N ASP A 857 -1.66 27.41 39.73
CA ASP A 857 -0.48 28.11 39.20
C ASP A 857 0.83 27.41 39.59
N ALA A 858 1.90 27.64 38.82
CA ALA A 858 3.23 27.07 39.10
C ALA A 858 3.63 27.31 40.56
N LEU A 859 4.28 26.32 41.18
CA LEU A 859 4.73 26.40 42.57
C LEU A 859 6.25 26.37 42.62
N ILE A 860 6.83 27.41 43.19
CA ILE A 860 8.25 27.47 43.52
C ILE A 860 8.35 27.42 45.05
N TYR A 861 9.03 26.41 45.57
CA TYR A 861 9.08 26.17 47.01
C TYR A 861 10.49 25.86 47.49
N ASN A 862 10.88 26.44 48.63
CA ASN A 862 12.14 26.12 49.31
C ASN A 862 13.35 26.13 48.34
N THR A 863 13.42 27.12 47.47
CA THR A 863 14.36 27.16 46.35
C THR A 863 15.23 28.40 46.43
N GLU A 864 16.51 28.22 46.16
CA GLU A 864 17.45 29.31 45.94
C GLU A 864 17.55 29.61 44.44
N ILE A 865 17.41 30.88 44.05
CA ILE A 865 17.55 31.36 42.68
C ILE A 865 18.65 32.43 42.70
N SER A 866 19.85 32.06 42.26
CA SER A 866 21.05 32.88 42.47
C SER A 866 22.01 32.91 41.30
N HIS A 867 22.74 34.01 41.12
CA HIS A 867 23.75 34.14 40.06
C HIS A 867 23.23 33.80 38.64
N ASN A 868 21.96 34.07 38.35
CA ASN A 868 21.42 33.93 37.00
C ASN A 868 21.45 35.28 36.27
N ARG A 869 21.57 35.25 34.95
CA ARG A 869 21.69 36.45 34.11
C ARG A 869 20.64 36.49 33.01
N ALA A 870 20.03 37.64 32.80
CA ALA A 870 19.24 37.94 31.61
C ALA A 870 19.76 39.21 30.94
N THR A 871 19.73 39.29 29.61
CA THR A 871 20.16 40.50 28.88
C THR A 871 19.06 41.53 28.68
N THR A 872 17.80 41.23 29.04
CA THR A 872 16.69 42.20 29.00
C THR A 872 16.09 42.39 30.39
N ALA A 873 15.41 41.37 30.95
CA ALA A 873 14.70 41.52 32.21
C ALA A 873 14.57 40.21 33.01
N GLY A 874 14.42 40.35 34.34
CA GLY A 874 14.16 39.23 35.24
C GLY A 874 15.35 38.28 35.32
N GLY A 875 16.47 38.74 35.88
CA GLY A 875 17.69 37.93 35.99
C GLY A 875 17.42 36.61 36.73
N GLY A 876 16.70 36.68 37.85
CA GLY A 876 16.21 35.52 38.58
C GLY A 876 14.94 34.94 37.96
N ILE A 877 13.84 35.69 38.02
CA ILE A 877 12.52 35.25 37.55
C ILE A 877 11.92 36.29 36.60
N TYR A 878 11.38 35.84 35.48
CA TYR A 878 10.45 36.60 34.64
C TYR A 878 9.08 35.94 34.68
N ASN A 879 8.05 36.70 35.04
CA ASN A 879 6.65 36.26 34.99
C ASN A 879 5.90 37.04 33.90
N SER A 880 5.28 36.30 32.98
CA SER A 880 4.52 36.87 31.85
C SER A 880 3.01 36.63 32.02
N GLY A 881 2.42 37.00 33.15
CA GLY A 881 0.97 36.92 33.34
C GLY A 881 0.43 35.71 34.12
N SER A 882 1.26 34.97 34.87
CA SER A 882 0.82 33.85 35.73
C SER A 882 0.55 34.31 37.18
N ALA A 883 -0.32 33.60 37.91
CA ALA A 883 -0.55 33.79 39.34
C ALA A 883 0.27 32.80 40.21
N PHE A 884 1.51 32.49 39.78
CA PHE A 884 2.39 31.51 40.45
C PHE A 884 2.55 31.75 41.95
N LEU A 885 2.71 30.65 42.69
CA LEU A 885 2.90 30.65 44.12
C LEU A 885 4.39 30.45 44.45
N SER A 886 4.96 31.41 45.17
CA SER A 886 6.32 31.37 45.70
C SER A 886 6.26 31.28 47.22
N VAL A 887 6.88 30.24 47.80
CA VAL A 887 6.86 30.01 49.25
C VAL A 887 8.28 29.66 49.73
N ASN A 888 8.79 30.46 50.66
CA ASN A 888 10.11 30.27 51.28
C ASN A 888 11.26 30.18 50.25
N ASN A 889 11.35 31.13 49.32
CA ASN A 889 12.41 31.16 48.32
C ASN A 889 13.39 32.30 48.59
N THR A 890 14.64 32.13 48.17
CA THR A 890 15.65 33.20 48.19
C THR A 890 16.08 33.52 46.76
N VAL A 891 15.80 34.74 46.29
CA VAL A 891 16.20 35.27 44.98
C VAL A 891 17.26 36.35 45.18
N SER A 892 18.52 36.05 44.90
CA SER A 892 19.64 36.94 45.25
C SER A 892 20.85 36.79 44.32
N GLY A 893 21.61 37.86 44.10
CA GLY A 893 22.81 37.85 43.26
C GLY A 893 22.54 37.61 41.76
N ASN A 894 21.29 37.75 41.30
CA ASN A 894 20.96 37.65 39.88
C ASN A 894 21.16 38.99 39.16
N ILE A 895 21.30 38.98 37.83
CA ILE A 895 21.74 40.12 37.04
C ILE A 895 20.81 40.33 35.84
N ALA A 896 20.29 41.54 35.65
CA ALA A 896 19.62 41.93 34.41
C ALA A 896 19.67 43.46 34.22
N PRO A 897 19.49 44.00 33.00
CA PRO A 897 19.28 45.44 32.83
C PRO A 897 18.03 45.94 33.54
N THR A 898 16.96 45.15 33.56
CA THR A 898 15.68 45.49 34.20
C THR A 898 15.27 44.41 35.21
N ALA A 899 15.16 44.77 36.49
CA ALA A 899 14.85 43.87 37.61
C ALA A 899 15.70 42.59 37.66
N GLY A 900 16.87 42.69 38.30
CA GLY A 900 17.76 41.55 38.51
C GLY A 900 17.09 40.38 39.22
N GLY A 901 16.17 40.62 40.16
CA GLY A 901 15.49 39.58 40.94
C GLY A 901 14.23 39.04 40.26
N LEU A 902 13.13 39.79 40.29
CA LEU A 902 11.83 39.42 39.70
C LEU A 902 11.30 40.53 38.80
N TYR A 903 11.00 40.19 37.55
CA TYR A 903 10.21 41.04 36.66
C TYR A 903 8.81 40.45 36.47
N ASN A 904 7.78 41.20 36.86
CA ASN A 904 6.38 40.82 36.73
C ASN A 904 5.70 41.62 35.61
N ASN A 905 5.39 40.96 34.51
CA ASN A 905 4.70 41.53 33.35
C ASN A 905 3.23 41.06 33.30
N GLY A 906 2.44 41.48 34.28
CA GLY A 906 1.04 41.03 34.43
C GLY A 906 0.87 39.83 35.35
N GLY A 907 -0.40 39.47 35.64
CA GLY A 907 -0.77 38.36 36.54
C GLY A 907 -0.68 38.73 38.03
N ASP A 908 -1.18 37.83 38.88
CA ASP A 908 -1.33 38.06 40.33
C ASP A 908 -0.56 37.02 41.17
N PRO A 909 0.78 36.94 41.07
CA PRO A 909 1.53 35.95 41.81
C PRO A 909 1.47 36.17 43.32
N HIS A 910 1.55 35.08 44.08
CA HIS A 910 1.53 35.09 45.53
C HIS A 910 2.92 34.76 46.09
N LEU A 911 3.56 35.74 46.72
CA LEU A 911 4.90 35.64 47.28
C LEU A 911 4.80 35.58 48.81
N ARG A 912 5.32 34.50 49.40
CA ARG A 912 5.17 34.20 50.83
C ARG A 912 6.51 33.81 51.45
N ASN A 913 6.80 34.32 52.64
CA ASN A 913 7.99 33.97 53.42
C ASN A 913 9.30 34.03 52.60
N SER A 914 9.42 34.90 51.61
CA SER A 914 10.52 34.84 50.63
C SER A 914 11.45 36.05 50.75
N ILE A 915 12.71 35.86 50.38
CA ILE A 915 13.71 36.93 50.30
C ILE A 915 13.99 37.24 48.84
N LEU A 916 13.83 38.50 48.43
CA LEU A 916 14.26 39.01 47.14
C LEU A 916 15.17 40.21 47.39
N TRP A 917 16.49 39.96 47.40
CA TRP A 917 17.46 40.96 47.85
C TRP A 917 18.79 40.82 47.15
N GLY A 918 19.44 41.94 46.85
CA GLY A 918 20.84 41.94 46.43
C GLY A 918 21.03 41.40 45.01
N ASN A 919 20.06 41.65 44.14
CA ASN A 919 20.16 41.43 42.71
C ASN A 919 20.62 42.72 42.01
N LEU A 920 21.34 42.58 40.91
CA LEU A 920 21.99 43.67 40.19
C LEU A 920 21.15 44.06 38.96
N THR A 921 20.54 45.24 39.03
CA THR A 921 19.74 45.85 37.96
C THR A 921 20.58 46.91 37.26
N GLY A 922 20.96 46.69 36.00
CA GLY A 922 21.88 47.57 35.28
C GLY A 922 23.25 47.73 35.94
N GLY A 923 23.65 46.76 36.78
CA GLY A 923 24.88 46.81 37.59
C GLY A 923 24.74 47.51 38.95
N ALA A 924 23.53 47.90 39.37
CA ALA A 924 23.27 48.58 40.64
C ALA A 924 22.31 47.80 41.56
N LEU A 925 22.33 48.10 42.86
CA LEU A 925 21.39 47.59 43.87
C LEU A 925 20.14 48.47 43.99
N GLY A 926 19.07 47.94 44.58
CA GLY A 926 17.88 48.71 44.99
C GLY A 926 16.71 48.69 44.01
N SER A 927 16.77 47.84 42.98
CA SER A 927 15.64 47.57 42.07
C SER A 927 15.51 46.07 41.84
N ASP A 928 15.38 45.32 42.94
CA ASP A 928 15.29 43.85 42.93
C ASP A 928 14.04 43.35 42.20
N VAL A 929 12.95 44.10 42.30
CA VAL A 929 11.64 43.74 41.75
C VAL A 929 11.11 44.87 40.89
N MET A 930 10.53 44.52 39.74
CA MET A 930 9.73 45.44 38.91
C MET A 930 8.38 44.80 38.60
N ASN A 931 7.32 45.58 38.74
CA ASN A 931 5.95 45.17 38.42
C ASN A 931 5.37 46.12 37.37
N GLU A 932 5.14 45.61 36.15
CA GLU A 932 4.56 46.38 35.04
C GLU A 932 3.07 46.09 34.79
N GLY A 933 2.45 45.18 35.57
CA GLY A 933 1.01 44.92 35.49
C GLY A 933 0.52 43.85 36.47
N GLY A 934 -0.78 43.82 36.73
CA GLY A 934 -1.38 42.91 37.72
C GLY A 934 -1.18 43.36 39.18
N THR A 935 -1.64 42.54 40.13
CA THR A 935 -1.67 42.82 41.57
C THR A 935 -1.02 41.68 42.37
N PRO A 936 0.31 41.50 42.26
CA PRO A 936 1.02 40.49 43.05
C PRO A 936 0.78 40.70 44.55
N VAL A 937 0.65 39.61 45.31
CA VAL A 937 0.41 39.65 46.76
C VAL A 937 1.67 39.23 47.49
N TRP A 938 2.16 40.10 48.37
CA TRP A 938 3.37 39.87 49.15
C TRP A 938 3.00 39.66 50.62
N SER A 939 3.48 38.60 51.25
CA SER A 939 3.19 38.34 52.66
C SER A 939 4.43 37.79 53.35
N HIS A 940 4.87 38.45 54.41
CA HIS A 940 6.05 38.04 55.18
C HIS A 940 7.29 37.88 54.27
N CYS A 941 7.53 38.83 53.37
CA CYS A 941 8.69 38.81 52.48
C CYS A 941 9.72 39.89 52.86
N ASN A 942 11.00 39.62 52.59
CA ASN A 942 12.06 40.63 52.66
C ASN A 942 12.46 41.03 51.24
N VAL A 943 12.09 42.24 50.83
CA VAL A 943 12.26 42.71 49.44
C VAL A 943 13.05 44.01 49.44
N GLY A 944 14.17 44.05 48.71
CA GLY A 944 14.96 45.26 48.53
C GLY A 944 14.15 46.34 47.81
N GLY A 945 13.93 47.47 48.49
CA GLY A 945 13.06 48.53 48.00
C GLY A 945 11.57 48.21 48.13
N TRP A 946 11.17 47.36 49.09
CA TRP A 946 9.75 47.05 49.35
C TRP A 946 8.91 48.32 49.50
N SER A 947 7.84 48.40 48.71
CA SER A 947 6.79 49.40 48.88
C SER A 947 5.45 48.86 48.37
N ALA A 948 4.35 49.46 48.80
CA ALA A 948 3.01 49.11 48.33
C ALA A 948 2.79 49.35 46.82
N THR A 949 3.72 50.00 46.10
CA THR A 949 3.63 50.13 44.64
C THR A 949 4.02 48.86 43.91
N LEU A 950 4.72 47.93 44.57
CA LEU A 950 5.10 46.64 44.01
C LEU A 950 3.95 45.62 43.99
N GLY A 951 2.81 45.92 44.62
CA GLY A 951 1.65 45.04 44.69
C GLY A 951 0.82 45.20 45.96
N LYS A 952 -0.06 44.25 46.21
CA LYS A 952 -0.87 44.20 47.43
C LYS A 952 -0.03 43.74 48.62
N ASP A 953 -0.01 44.57 49.66
CA ASP A 953 0.57 44.21 50.95
C ASP A 953 -0.37 43.23 51.69
N GLY A 954 0.05 41.98 51.78
CA GLY A 954 -0.58 40.95 52.60
C GLY A 954 -0.06 40.92 54.05
N GLY A 955 0.81 41.87 54.43
CA GLY A 955 1.27 42.12 55.79
C GLY A 955 2.68 41.58 56.08
N ARG A 956 3.35 42.29 56.99
CA ARG A 956 4.67 41.95 57.57
C ARG A 956 5.81 41.79 56.56
N ASN A 957 5.75 42.53 55.45
CA ASN A 957 6.87 42.65 54.52
C ASN A 957 7.91 43.65 55.03
N ILE A 958 9.19 43.41 54.77
CA ILE A 958 10.31 44.21 55.25
C ILE A 958 11.28 44.59 54.11
N ASP A 959 11.94 45.74 54.25
CA ASP A 959 13.04 46.21 53.39
C ASP A 959 14.29 46.39 54.25
N ARG A 960 14.99 45.28 54.54
CA ARG A 960 16.22 45.32 55.35
C ARG A 960 17.21 44.29 54.89
N ASN A 961 18.50 44.64 54.92
CA ASN A 961 19.58 43.73 54.56
C ASN A 961 19.40 42.37 55.29
N PRO A 962 19.22 41.24 54.57
CA PRO A 962 19.05 39.91 55.15
C PRO A 962 20.29 39.38 55.87
N VAL A 963 21.43 40.07 55.80
CA VAL A 963 22.70 39.69 56.45
C VAL A 963 23.07 38.23 56.16
N PHE A 964 23.15 37.91 54.87
CA PHE A 964 23.62 36.61 54.41
C PHE A 964 25.06 36.35 54.90
N ARG A 965 25.39 35.09 55.16
CA ARG A 965 26.77 34.68 55.48
C ARG A 965 27.75 35.10 54.39
N ARG A 966 27.32 35.09 53.13
CA ARG A 966 28.04 35.70 52.02
C ARG A 966 27.09 36.17 50.92
N LYS A 967 27.11 37.45 50.60
CA LYS A 967 26.37 38.02 49.46
C LYS A 967 26.92 37.52 48.12
N GLY A 968 26.06 37.47 47.10
CA GLY A 968 26.39 37.04 45.73
C GLY A 968 27.10 38.09 44.87
N TYR A 969 27.73 39.08 45.49
CA TYR A 969 28.47 40.15 44.83
C TYR A 969 29.53 40.72 45.77
N ASP A 970 30.64 41.22 45.22
CA ASP A 970 31.70 41.90 45.97
C ASP A 970 31.26 43.33 46.38
N ASP A 971 32.11 44.06 47.11
CA ASP A 971 31.80 45.44 47.54
C ASP A 971 31.73 46.42 46.38
N ASP A 972 32.41 46.12 45.27
CA ASP A 972 32.37 46.86 44.01
C ASP A 972 31.19 46.47 43.10
N LEU A 973 30.26 45.64 43.60
CA LEU A 973 29.11 45.08 42.89
C LEU A 973 29.48 44.08 41.78
N THR A 974 30.72 43.58 41.75
CA THR A 974 31.08 42.47 40.86
C THR A 974 30.29 41.22 41.27
N PRO A 975 29.50 40.61 40.37
CA PRO A 975 28.72 39.42 40.70
C PRO A 975 29.60 38.22 41.02
N ARG A 976 29.14 37.37 41.95
CA ARG A 976 29.84 36.15 42.38
C ARG A 976 28.94 34.93 42.30
N SER A 977 29.51 33.81 41.88
CA SER A 977 28.84 32.51 41.80
C SER A 977 28.92 31.70 43.11
N ASP A 978 29.74 32.13 44.08
CA ASP A 978 30.01 31.43 45.35
C ASP A 978 29.32 32.08 46.56
N GLY A 979 28.15 32.69 46.34
CA GLY A 979 27.30 33.24 47.40
C GLY A 979 26.84 32.18 48.40
N ASN A 980 26.63 32.59 49.66
CA ASN A 980 26.07 31.73 50.71
C ASN A 980 24.92 32.47 51.40
N TYR A 981 23.72 32.17 50.94
CA TYR A 981 22.49 32.88 51.30
C TYR A 981 21.83 32.36 52.58
N ARG A 982 22.55 31.58 53.39
CA ARG A 982 22.14 31.29 54.77
C ARG A 982 22.19 32.56 55.61
N LEU A 983 21.22 32.72 56.50
CA LEU A 983 21.12 33.88 57.38
C LEU A 983 22.19 33.84 58.49
N SER A 984 22.56 35.00 58.98
CA SER A 984 23.32 35.16 60.23
C SER A 984 22.39 35.42 61.40
N SER A 985 22.90 35.28 62.64
CA SER A 985 22.13 35.47 63.88
C SER A 985 21.49 36.85 64.02
N THR A 986 22.01 37.87 63.32
CA THR A 986 21.52 39.25 63.39
C THR A 986 20.62 39.62 62.21
N SER A 987 20.26 38.65 61.38
CA SER A 987 19.42 38.90 60.21
C SER A 987 18.00 39.30 60.62
N PRO A 988 17.40 40.33 59.99
CA PRO A 988 16.01 40.69 60.20
C PRO A 988 15.03 39.66 59.62
N SER A 989 15.52 38.73 58.80
CA SER A 989 14.72 37.65 58.21
C SER A 989 14.58 36.43 59.10
N VAL A 990 15.35 36.36 60.21
CA VAL A 990 15.25 35.29 61.21
C VAL A 990 13.99 35.45 62.04
N ASN A 991 13.23 34.37 62.22
CA ASN A 991 11.96 34.27 62.95
C ASN A 991 10.90 35.29 62.50
N SER A 992 10.92 35.69 61.23
CA SER A 992 10.06 36.76 60.69
C SER A 992 9.02 36.28 59.68
N GLY A 993 8.99 34.98 59.36
CA GLY A 993 8.03 34.36 58.46
C GLY A 993 6.69 34.00 59.11
N TYR A 994 5.90 33.20 58.40
CA TYR A 994 4.59 32.70 58.86
C TYR A 994 4.45 31.19 58.68
N ASN A 995 4.39 30.46 59.79
CA ASN A 995 4.37 28.98 59.79
C ASN A 995 3.24 28.36 58.96
N PRO A 996 1.98 28.87 58.99
CA PRO A 996 0.92 28.27 58.19
C PRO A 996 1.19 28.24 56.69
N PHE A 997 2.01 29.15 56.13
CA PHE A 997 2.40 29.06 54.72
C PHE A 997 3.33 27.87 54.43
N VAL A 998 4.09 27.40 55.41
CA VAL A 998 4.90 26.17 55.34
C VAL A 998 3.99 24.94 55.42
N LEU A 999 2.98 24.98 56.29
CA LEU A 999 2.14 23.83 56.65
C LEU A 999 0.92 23.61 55.72
N SER A 1000 0.46 24.63 54.99
CA SER A 1000 -0.78 24.56 54.18
C SER A 1000 -0.56 24.59 52.66
N GLY A 1001 0.70 24.68 52.20
CA GLY A 1001 1.06 24.85 50.78
C GLY A 1001 0.91 23.59 49.92
N PHE A 1002 0.73 22.42 50.51
CA PHE A 1002 0.79 21.14 49.80
C PHE A 1002 -0.55 20.41 49.87
N ARG A 1003 -1.06 19.98 48.71
CA ARG A 1003 -2.17 19.03 48.67
C ARG A 1003 -1.69 17.72 49.27
N ASN A 1004 -2.46 17.19 50.22
CA ASN A 1004 -2.23 15.89 50.83
C ASN A 1004 -2.36 14.81 49.74
N ARG A 1005 -1.25 14.38 49.14
CA ARG A 1005 -1.20 13.23 48.24
C ARG A 1005 -0.55 12.06 48.95
N THR A 1006 -1.33 11.02 49.16
CA THR A 1006 -0.84 9.64 49.15
C THR A 1006 -0.38 9.33 47.73
N SER A 1007 0.90 9.58 47.41
CA SER A 1007 1.50 8.95 46.23
C SER A 1007 1.55 7.45 46.50
N THR A 1008 0.70 6.69 45.82
CA THR A 1008 0.62 5.23 45.95
C THR A 1008 1.71 4.50 45.14
N VAL A 1009 2.74 5.22 44.71
CA VAL A 1009 3.83 4.71 43.86
C VAL A 1009 5.12 4.66 44.68
N LEU A 1010 5.03 3.93 45.77
CA LEU A 1010 6.17 3.39 46.50
C LEU A 1010 5.90 1.90 46.62
N LEU A 1011 6.93 1.09 46.71
CA LEU A 1011 6.85 -0.37 46.87
C LEU A 1011 6.12 -0.82 48.17
N HIS A 1012 5.38 0.06 48.85
CA HIS A 1012 4.41 -0.29 49.87
C HIS A 1012 3.34 0.83 50.03
N PRO A 1013 2.02 0.54 49.90
CA PRO A 1013 0.94 1.54 49.97
C PRO A 1013 0.61 2.03 51.39
N ALA A 1014 1.48 1.77 52.36
CA ALA A 1014 1.28 2.19 53.74
C ALA A 1014 2.61 2.74 54.28
N LYS A 1015 2.79 4.08 54.18
CA LYS A 1015 3.48 4.95 55.17
C LYS A 1015 4.17 6.22 54.66
N ALA A 1016 4.17 6.56 53.37
CA ALA A 1016 4.75 7.84 52.95
C ALA A 1016 3.69 8.96 52.89
N GLY A 1017 3.41 9.57 54.03
CA GLY A 1017 2.85 10.92 54.02
C GLY A 1017 3.92 11.87 53.53
N TYR A 1018 3.59 12.74 52.58
CA TYR A 1018 4.41 13.86 52.06
C TYR A 1018 4.83 14.88 53.15
N THR A 1019 4.55 14.59 54.42
CA THR A 1019 4.63 15.45 55.59
C THR A 1019 6.06 15.64 56.12
N GLU A 1020 7.00 14.74 55.84
CA GLU A 1020 8.37 14.84 56.39
C GLU A 1020 9.27 15.80 55.60
N ALA A 1021 9.14 15.89 54.27
CA ALA A 1021 9.90 16.84 53.44
C ALA A 1021 9.48 18.31 53.61
N LEU A 1022 8.34 18.57 54.25
CA LEU A 1022 7.90 19.93 54.65
C LEU A 1022 8.55 20.41 55.94
N GLY A 1023 9.18 19.49 56.66
CA GLY A 1023 9.89 19.77 57.89
C GLY A 1023 11.32 20.27 57.68
N LEU A 1024 11.85 20.28 56.45
CA LEU A 1024 13.25 20.64 56.18
C LEU A 1024 13.38 21.90 55.30
N ASP A 1025 14.39 22.73 55.61
CA ASP A 1025 14.85 23.84 54.78
C ASP A 1025 15.77 23.35 53.65
N LEU A 1026 16.22 24.23 52.75
CA LEU A 1026 17.11 23.85 51.65
C LEU A 1026 18.48 23.33 52.13
N GLY A 1027 18.85 23.61 53.38
CA GLY A 1027 20.02 23.07 54.06
C GLY A 1027 19.83 21.68 54.67
N SER A 1028 18.68 21.04 54.46
CA SER A 1028 18.28 19.78 55.11
C SER A 1028 18.24 19.85 56.65
N LEU A 1029 18.00 21.04 57.21
CA LEU A 1029 17.77 21.27 58.64
C LEU A 1029 16.28 21.52 58.90
N ALA A 1030 15.84 21.44 60.16
CA ALA A 1030 14.44 21.71 60.48
C ALA A 1030 14.01 23.11 60.00
N ARG A 1031 12.87 23.20 59.30
CA ARG A 1031 12.32 24.42 58.69
C ARG A 1031 11.64 25.36 59.70
N ILE A 1032 11.41 24.89 60.92
CA ILE A 1032 10.94 25.72 62.03
C ILE A 1032 11.79 25.28 63.23
N TYR A 1033 12.77 26.10 63.61
CA TYR A 1033 13.68 25.78 64.71
C TYR A 1033 13.29 26.46 66.03
N ASP A 1034 13.09 27.78 66.04
CA ASP A 1034 12.77 28.60 67.24
C ASP A 1034 11.34 29.17 67.18
N ASP A 1035 10.33 28.31 66.97
CA ASP A 1035 8.89 28.59 66.91
C ASP A 1035 8.35 29.34 65.68
N ILE A 1036 9.12 30.18 64.99
CA ILE A 1036 8.66 30.91 63.79
C ILE A 1036 9.63 30.65 62.63
N VAL A 1037 9.11 30.26 61.46
CA VAL A 1037 9.91 30.06 60.25
C VAL A 1037 10.62 31.35 59.82
N ASP A 1038 11.85 31.21 59.33
CA ASP A 1038 12.58 32.29 58.71
C ASP A 1038 12.00 32.66 57.34
N MET A 1039 12.25 33.89 56.90
CA MET A 1039 12.03 34.23 55.49
C MET A 1039 13.17 33.64 54.64
N GLY A 1040 12.85 33.04 53.50
CA GLY A 1040 13.80 32.54 52.51
C GLY A 1040 13.93 31.02 52.46
N ALA A 1041 14.87 30.54 51.65
CA ALA A 1041 15.11 29.12 51.41
C ALA A 1041 15.78 28.39 52.59
N TYR A 1042 16.37 29.12 53.55
CA TYR A 1042 17.13 28.56 54.66
C TYR A 1042 16.56 29.01 55.99
N GLU A 1043 16.58 28.10 56.97
CA GLU A 1043 16.32 28.38 58.38
C GLU A 1043 17.66 28.63 59.09
N TYR A 1044 17.71 29.61 59.98
CA TYR A 1044 18.85 29.87 60.83
C TYR A 1044 18.89 28.91 62.02
N HIS A 1045 19.99 28.17 62.13
CA HIS A 1045 20.27 27.27 63.26
C HIS A 1045 21.50 27.77 64.03
N PRO A 1046 21.39 28.10 65.33
CA PRO A 1046 22.46 28.72 66.12
C PRO A 1046 23.64 27.79 66.43
N ASN A 1047 23.44 26.47 66.39
CA ASN A 1047 24.45 25.46 66.77
C ASN A 1047 25.04 24.69 65.59
N THR A 1048 24.71 25.07 64.35
CA THR A 1048 25.20 24.37 63.16
C THR A 1048 26.57 24.91 62.75
N ILE A 1049 27.61 24.08 62.87
CA ILE A 1049 28.93 24.33 62.28
C ILE A 1049 28.82 24.03 60.79
N TYR A 1050 28.66 25.07 59.99
CA TYR A 1050 28.76 24.94 58.54
C TYR A 1050 30.25 24.87 58.16
N PRO A 1051 30.69 23.89 57.35
CA PRO A 1051 32.07 23.86 56.87
C PRO A 1051 32.40 25.17 56.16
N ASN A 1052 33.67 25.59 56.25
CA ASN A 1052 34.18 26.80 55.63
C ASN A 1052 33.88 26.81 54.12
N VAL A 1053 33.85 28.01 53.51
CA VAL A 1053 33.72 28.21 52.05
C VAL A 1053 34.54 27.14 51.33
N VAL A 1054 33.90 26.32 50.50
CA VAL A 1054 34.58 25.29 49.69
C VAL A 1054 34.63 25.74 48.23
N HIS A 1055 35.72 25.40 47.53
CA HIS A 1055 35.90 25.66 46.10
C HIS A 1055 35.80 24.36 45.31
N GLU A 1056 35.14 24.43 44.17
CA GLU A 1056 34.98 23.32 43.22
C GLU A 1056 36.30 23.07 42.49
N ILE A 1057 36.78 21.82 42.49
CA ILE A 1057 37.91 21.35 41.69
C ILE A 1057 37.38 20.34 40.68
N VAL A 1058 37.39 20.71 39.40
CA VAL A 1058 36.95 19.84 38.31
C VAL A 1058 38.17 19.09 37.76
N ILE A 1059 38.16 17.77 37.91
CA ILE A 1059 39.15 16.87 37.32
C ILE A 1059 38.54 16.22 36.08
N GLY A 1060 39.13 16.46 34.92
CA GLY A 1060 38.71 15.83 33.66
C GLY A 1060 39.07 14.35 33.57
N THR A 1061 38.55 13.67 32.55
CA THR A 1061 39.04 12.35 32.14
C THR A 1061 40.19 12.53 31.14
N TYR A 1062 41.32 11.88 31.41
CA TYR A 1062 42.51 11.99 30.57
C TYR A 1062 42.94 10.60 30.06
N PRO A 1063 43.18 10.43 28.75
CA PRO A 1063 43.60 9.15 28.20
C PRO A 1063 44.92 8.66 28.79
N ASN A 1064 45.00 7.37 29.12
CA ASN A 1064 46.22 6.68 29.55
C ASN A 1064 46.87 7.19 30.85
N VAL A 1065 46.11 7.89 31.69
CA VAL A 1065 46.50 8.27 33.05
C VAL A 1065 45.30 8.15 33.99
N THR A 1066 45.50 7.55 35.16
CA THR A 1066 44.51 7.51 36.25
C THR A 1066 44.85 8.57 37.28
N THR A 1067 43.83 9.22 37.85
CA THR A 1067 44.00 10.28 38.85
C THR A 1067 43.42 9.86 40.20
N VAL A 1068 44.04 10.32 41.29
CA VAL A 1068 43.52 10.17 42.67
C VAL A 1068 43.65 11.53 43.37
N PRO A 1069 42.54 12.23 43.70
CA PRO A 1069 41.14 11.86 43.45
C PRO A 1069 40.81 11.65 41.96
N GLY A 1070 39.83 10.78 41.69
CA GLY A 1070 39.41 10.40 40.32
C GLY A 1070 38.76 11.55 39.55
N ALA A 1071 38.51 11.37 38.25
CA ALA A 1071 37.79 12.35 37.44
C ALA A 1071 36.41 12.68 38.04
N GLY A 1072 36.04 13.96 38.10
CA GLY A 1072 34.82 14.44 38.75
C GLY A 1072 34.99 15.79 39.42
N ILE A 1073 33.92 16.26 40.06
CA ILE A 1073 33.91 17.48 40.86
C ILE A 1073 34.29 17.13 42.30
N HIS A 1074 35.33 17.78 42.81
CA HIS A 1074 35.78 17.67 44.18
C HIS A 1074 35.61 19.03 44.88
N TYR A 1075 35.54 19.02 46.20
CA TYR A 1075 35.43 20.24 46.98
C TYR A 1075 36.60 20.32 47.95
N ILE A 1076 37.22 21.49 48.03
CA ILE A 1076 38.30 21.78 48.97
C ILE A 1076 37.95 23.02 49.77
N GLU A 1077 38.18 23.02 51.08
CA GLU A 1077 38.01 24.22 51.90
C GLU A 1077 38.92 25.35 51.40
N SER A 1078 38.40 26.56 51.43
CA SER A 1078 39.11 27.78 51.06
C SER A 1078 40.40 27.92 51.86
N GLN A 1079 41.48 28.31 51.17
CA GLN A 1079 42.84 28.40 51.67
C GLN A 1079 43.52 27.07 52.05
N LYS A 1080 42.90 25.90 51.82
CA LYS A 1080 43.59 24.61 51.93
C LYS A 1080 44.30 24.23 50.64
N ASP A 1081 45.30 23.36 50.77
CA ASP A 1081 46.02 22.79 49.63
C ASP A 1081 45.22 21.60 49.07
N PHE A 1082 44.98 21.60 47.76
CA PHE A 1082 44.41 20.46 47.07
C PHE A 1082 45.53 19.60 46.48
N THR A 1083 45.53 18.30 46.73
CA THR A 1083 46.58 17.37 46.24
C THR A 1083 45.96 16.27 45.39
N MET A 1084 46.57 15.97 44.24
CA MET A 1084 46.19 14.81 43.42
C MET A 1084 47.42 14.04 42.93
N THR A 1085 47.27 12.73 42.73
CA THR A 1085 48.31 11.84 42.20
C THR A 1085 47.88 11.30 40.84
N LEU A 1086 48.81 11.28 39.89
CA LEU A 1086 48.66 10.79 38.53
C LEU A 1086 49.44 9.48 38.38
N THR A 1087 48.81 8.43 37.86
CA THR A 1087 49.46 7.15 37.56
C THR A 1087 49.33 6.85 36.08
N PRO A 1088 50.42 6.65 35.32
CA PRO A 1088 50.32 6.30 33.90
C PRO A 1088 49.71 4.91 33.71
N ALA A 1089 48.94 4.73 32.64
CA ALA A 1089 48.54 3.41 32.18
C ALA A 1089 49.76 2.62 31.67
N GLU A 1090 49.68 1.29 31.69
CA GLU A 1090 50.73 0.40 31.18
C GLU A 1090 51.12 0.77 29.74
N GLY A 1091 52.42 0.91 29.48
CA GLY A 1091 52.91 1.36 28.16
C GLY A 1091 52.97 2.89 27.98
N TYR A 1092 52.72 3.70 29.02
CA TYR A 1092 52.81 5.16 28.97
C TYR A 1092 53.68 5.74 30.11
N SER A 1093 54.17 6.98 29.93
CA SER A 1093 55.01 7.73 30.85
C SER A 1093 54.50 9.16 31.03
N LEU A 1094 54.57 9.66 32.27
CA LEU A 1094 54.25 11.03 32.66
C LEU A 1094 55.46 11.97 32.65
N LYS A 1095 56.60 11.56 32.10
CA LYS A 1095 57.86 12.33 32.12
C LYS A 1095 57.73 13.77 31.57
N TYR A 1096 56.79 14.01 30.66
CA TYR A 1096 56.57 15.32 30.02
C TYR A 1096 55.19 15.92 30.33
N ILE A 1097 54.58 15.54 31.46
CA ILE A 1097 53.24 16.02 31.82
C ILE A 1097 53.22 17.54 31.97
N GLN A 1098 52.17 18.17 31.45
CA GLN A 1098 51.85 19.58 31.58
C GLN A 1098 50.48 19.74 32.23
N VAL A 1099 50.38 20.67 33.17
CA VAL A 1099 49.16 20.96 33.94
C VAL A 1099 48.79 22.43 33.73
N LYS A 1100 47.52 22.68 33.40
CA LYS A 1100 46.92 24.02 33.34
C LYS A 1100 45.63 24.06 34.14
N THR A 1101 45.22 25.25 34.55
CA THR A 1101 43.86 25.48 35.04
C THR A 1101 43.15 26.60 34.27
N ASP A 1102 41.91 26.88 34.63
CA ASP A 1102 41.16 28.07 34.22
C ASP A 1102 41.58 29.35 34.97
N SER A 1103 42.57 29.27 35.87
CA SER A 1103 43.13 30.42 36.61
C SER A 1103 44.47 30.88 36.02
N LYS A 1104 44.43 31.99 35.27
CA LYS A 1104 45.61 32.59 34.64
C LYS A 1104 46.73 32.95 35.64
N ILE A 1105 46.35 33.34 36.86
CA ILE A 1105 47.30 33.70 37.93
C ILE A 1105 48.08 32.49 38.40
N ARG A 1106 47.45 31.31 38.47
CA ARG A 1106 48.09 30.05 38.87
C ARG A 1106 49.00 29.49 37.77
N ASP A 1107 48.66 29.74 36.51
CA ASP A 1107 49.41 29.24 35.36
C ASP A 1107 50.67 30.08 35.02
N GLU A 1108 50.76 31.37 35.38
CA GLU A 1108 51.79 32.29 34.87
C GLU A 1108 52.82 32.83 35.89
N GLN A 1109 52.60 32.80 37.22
CA GLN A 1109 53.58 33.34 38.21
C GLN A 1109 53.71 32.53 39.53
N GLN A 1110 54.96 32.16 39.86
CA GLN A 1110 55.58 31.72 41.15
C GLN A 1110 54.74 31.23 42.36
N GLY A 1111 53.55 30.63 42.18
CA GLY A 1111 52.80 30.03 43.30
C GLY A 1111 51.73 28.98 42.99
N GLY A 1112 51.44 28.61 41.74
CA GLY A 1112 50.15 27.98 41.42
C GLY A 1112 50.03 26.45 41.58
N ILE A 1113 51.03 25.69 41.13
CA ILE A 1113 50.96 24.21 41.08
C ILE A 1113 52.35 23.63 41.33
N ARG A 1114 52.51 22.77 42.33
CA ARG A 1114 53.75 22.02 42.58
C ARG A 1114 53.63 20.64 41.95
N ILE A 1115 54.55 20.30 41.05
CA ILE A 1115 54.60 19.02 40.33
C ILE A 1115 55.80 18.21 40.84
N THR A 1116 55.55 17.01 41.36
CA THR A 1116 56.60 16.10 41.85
C THR A 1116 56.54 14.80 41.06
N HIS A 1117 57.63 14.42 40.40
CA HIS A 1117 57.75 13.12 39.73
C HIS A 1117 58.34 12.09 40.71
N ASN A 1118 57.61 11.02 40.97
CA ASN A 1118 57.99 9.98 41.92
C ASN A 1118 58.81 8.86 41.23
N GLU A 1119 59.63 8.13 42.00
CA GLU A 1119 60.50 7.07 41.48
C GLU A 1119 59.74 5.89 40.86
N ASP A 1120 58.48 5.69 41.24
CA ASP A 1120 57.58 4.64 40.72
C ASP A 1120 56.89 5.01 39.39
N GLY A 1121 57.18 6.20 38.85
CA GLY A 1121 56.62 6.70 37.59
C GLY A 1121 55.29 7.47 37.74
N THR A 1122 54.77 7.63 38.97
CA THR A 1122 53.62 8.49 39.27
C THR A 1122 54.02 9.96 39.38
N VAL A 1123 53.04 10.87 39.33
CA VAL A 1123 53.25 12.32 39.52
C VAL A 1123 52.28 12.87 40.56
N THR A 1124 52.79 13.57 41.58
CA THR A 1124 51.96 14.26 42.58
C THR A 1124 51.86 15.75 42.26
N LEU A 1125 50.63 16.25 42.16
CA LEU A 1125 50.29 17.66 41.95
C LEU A 1125 49.74 18.25 43.25
N VAL A 1126 50.27 19.40 43.68
CA VAL A 1126 49.74 20.17 44.82
C VAL A 1126 49.35 21.56 44.34
N PHE A 1127 48.09 21.94 44.55
CA PHE A 1127 47.51 23.26 44.30
C PHE A 1127 47.40 23.97 45.66
N PRO A 1128 48.39 24.79 46.06
CA PRO A 1128 48.40 25.40 47.37
C PRO A 1128 47.32 26.48 47.50
N LYS A 1129 46.72 26.57 48.70
CA LYS A 1129 45.75 27.59 49.12
C LYS A 1129 44.71 27.91 48.04
N VAL A 1130 43.84 26.95 47.75
CA VAL A 1130 42.75 27.15 46.78
C VAL A 1130 41.76 28.18 47.32
N VAL A 1131 41.55 29.27 46.60
CA VAL A 1131 40.65 30.38 46.98
C VAL A 1131 39.59 30.69 45.92
N GLU A 1132 39.53 29.86 44.87
CA GLU A 1132 38.64 29.96 43.72
C GLU A 1132 38.39 28.56 43.15
N PRO A 1133 37.29 28.31 42.40
CA PRO A 1133 37.11 27.07 41.66
C PRO A 1133 38.22 26.87 40.62
N LEU A 1134 38.62 25.61 40.38
CA LEU A 1134 39.66 25.26 39.41
C LEU A 1134 39.22 24.11 38.51
N THR A 1135 39.36 24.29 37.20
CA THR A 1135 39.23 23.23 36.20
C THR A 1135 40.61 22.76 35.77
N ILE A 1136 41.00 21.54 36.12
CA ILE A 1136 42.32 21.00 35.80
C ILE A 1136 42.34 20.51 34.34
N GLN A 1137 43.45 20.73 33.64
CA GLN A 1137 43.70 20.19 32.31
C GLN A 1137 45.09 19.56 32.25
N LEU A 1138 45.16 18.29 31.81
CA LEU A 1138 46.40 17.53 31.69
C LEU A 1138 46.74 17.25 30.23
N THR A 1139 48.00 17.48 29.85
CA THR A 1139 48.56 17.08 28.54
C THR A 1139 49.97 16.52 28.73
N GLY A 1140 50.58 15.91 27.69
CA GLY A 1140 51.96 15.41 27.78
C GLY A 1140 52.16 13.97 28.26
N VAL A 1141 51.08 13.17 28.36
CA VAL A 1141 51.16 11.72 28.57
C VAL A 1141 51.66 11.05 27.29
N SER A 1142 52.75 10.28 27.35
CA SER A 1142 53.44 9.75 26.16
C SER A 1142 53.70 8.24 26.25
N PRO A 1143 53.56 7.47 25.15
CA PRO A 1143 53.82 6.03 25.18
C PRO A 1143 55.31 5.72 25.36
N VAL A 1144 55.65 4.72 26.18
CA VAL A 1144 57.01 4.17 26.27
C VAL A 1144 57.27 3.25 25.07
N SER A 1145 58.46 3.34 24.46
CA SER A 1145 58.79 2.56 23.26
C SER A 1145 58.93 1.07 23.60
N ASN A 1146 58.07 0.23 23.00
CA ASN A 1146 57.99 -1.22 23.23
C ASN A 1146 59.32 -1.95 22.99
N VAL A 1147 59.75 -2.72 23.98
CA VAL A 1147 60.65 -3.87 23.83
C VAL A 1147 59.77 -5.12 23.69
N SER A 1148 59.86 -5.84 22.57
CA SER A 1148 59.37 -7.22 22.48
C SER A 1148 60.57 -8.14 22.52
N ILE A 1149 60.70 -8.93 23.59
CA ILE A 1149 61.64 -10.05 23.69
C ILE A 1149 60.80 -11.30 23.55
N ASP A 1150 60.85 -11.95 22.39
CA ASP A 1150 60.62 -13.38 22.35
C ASP A 1150 61.36 -14.05 21.20
N ARG A 1151 61.81 -15.29 21.44
CA ARG A 1151 62.50 -16.20 20.48
C ARG A 1151 63.83 -15.71 19.90
N GLY A 1152 64.64 -14.99 20.68
CA GLY A 1152 66.02 -14.66 20.31
C GLY A 1152 66.19 -13.50 19.32
N TYR A 1153 65.14 -12.68 19.16
CA TYR A 1153 65.17 -11.45 18.38
C TYR A 1153 64.84 -10.24 19.28
N ALA A 1154 65.44 -9.08 19.02
CA ALA A 1154 65.06 -7.82 19.64
C ALA A 1154 65.07 -6.69 18.62
N LEU A 1155 64.05 -5.84 18.64
CA LEU A 1155 63.92 -4.66 17.79
C LEU A 1155 63.85 -3.42 18.68
N ARG A 1156 64.72 -2.43 18.42
CA ARG A 1156 64.67 -1.11 19.08
C ARG A 1156 64.85 0.00 18.04
N THR A 1157 64.28 1.16 18.31
CA THR A 1157 64.40 2.33 17.43
C THR A 1157 64.99 3.50 18.21
N GLU A 1158 66.04 4.10 17.67
CA GLU A 1158 66.74 5.23 18.29
C GLU A 1158 67.13 6.22 17.17
N GLU A 1159 66.73 7.49 17.30
CA GLU A 1159 67.09 8.62 16.43
C GLU A 1159 67.26 8.28 14.92
N GLY A 1160 66.16 8.03 14.21
CA GLY A 1160 66.22 7.71 12.77
C GLY A 1160 66.82 6.33 12.43
N THR A 1161 67.07 5.47 13.41
CA THR A 1161 67.72 4.17 13.21
C THR A 1161 66.92 3.03 13.83
N LEU A 1162 66.78 1.93 13.08
CA LEU A 1162 66.24 0.67 13.56
C LEU A 1162 67.38 -0.28 13.91
N HIS A 1163 67.44 -0.77 15.14
CA HIS A 1163 68.37 -1.81 15.53
C HIS A 1163 67.63 -3.14 15.63
N ILE A 1164 68.20 -4.15 14.97
CA ILE A 1164 67.71 -5.53 14.96
C ILE A 1164 68.81 -6.40 15.53
N ARG A 1165 68.53 -7.05 16.66
CA ARG A 1165 69.40 -8.07 17.25
C ARG A 1165 68.83 -9.45 17.01
N THR A 1166 69.64 -10.37 16.51
CA THR A 1166 69.24 -11.74 16.19
C THR A 1166 70.20 -12.76 16.80
N ALA A 1167 69.68 -13.89 17.29
CA ALA A 1167 70.49 -14.97 17.86
C ALA A 1167 71.15 -15.88 16.81
N LYS A 1168 70.73 -15.79 15.54
CA LYS A 1168 71.27 -16.51 14.37
C LYS A 1168 71.18 -15.60 13.13
N ALA A 1169 71.93 -15.91 12.07
CA ALA A 1169 71.81 -15.17 10.82
C ALA A 1169 70.39 -15.33 10.24
N THR A 1170 69.74 -14.21 9.90
CA THR A 1170 68.30 -14.15 9.58
C THR A 1170 68.05 -13.13 8.47
N ASP A 1171 67.15 -13.48 7.54
CA ASP A 1171 66.70 -12.57 6.48
C ASP A 1171 65.76 -11.50 7.07
N ALA A 1172 66.07 -10.22 6.86
CA ALA A 1172 65.23 -9.11 7.28
C ALA A 1172 64.65 -8.36 6.08
N GLN A 1173 63.34 -8.15 6.07
CA GLN A 1173 62.60 -7.38 5.07
C GLN A 1173 61.74 -6.32 5.78
N ILE A 1174 61.93 -5.05 5.42
CA ILE A 1174 61.28 -3.90 6.04
C ILE A 1174 60.35 -3.26 5.02
N TYR A 1175 59.08 -3.14 5.36
CA TYR A 1175 58.05 -2.57 4.51
C TYR A 1175 57.55 -1.24 5.07
N SER A 1176 57.15 -0.33 4.19
CA SER A 1176 56.31 0.80 4.57
C SER A 1176 54.93 0.30 5.00
N VAL A 1177 54.15 1.14 5.69
CA VAL A 1177 52.75 0.82 6.01
C VAL A 1177 51.85 0.61 4.78
N THR A 1178 52.27 1.07 3.60
CA THR A 1178 51.58 0.82 2.32
C THR A 1178 51.99 -0.50 1.65
N GLY A 1179 52.87 -1.28 2.29
CA GLY A 1179 53.29 -2.60 1.81
C GLY A 1179 54.46 -2.58 0.82
N GLN A 1180 55.07 -1.42 0.56
CA GLN A 1180 56.25 -1.33 -0.30
C GLN A 1180 57.50 -1.81 0.46
N LEU A 1181 58.32 -2.67 -0.14
CA LEU A 1181 59.58 -3.11 0.45
C LEU A 1181 60.60 -1.95 0.42
N VAL A 1182 60.97 -1.46 1.60
CA VAL A 1182 61.88 -0.32 1.81
C VAL A 1182 63.32 -0.77 1.96
N HIS A 1183 63.54 -1.91 2.63
CA HIS A 1183 64.89 -2.44 2.85
C HIS A 1183 64.87 -3.97 2.95
N ARG A 1184 65.85 -4.65 2.36
CA ARG A 1184 66.05 -6.11 2.51
C ARG A 1184 67.53 -6.40 2.70
N THR A 1185 67.87 -7.16 3.73
CA THR A 1185 69.26 -7.54 4.00
C THR A 1185 69.32 -8.82 4.84
N GLN A 1186 70.46 -9.52 4.76
CA GLN A 1186 70.79 -10.63 5.67
C GLN A 1186 71.44 -10.06 6.92
N ILE A 1187 70.82 -10.29 8.07
CA ILE A 1187 71.33 -9.84 9.38
C ILE A 1187 72.17 -10.96 9.98
N ALA A 1188 73.46 -10.70 10.22
CA ALA A 1188 74.33 -11.66 10.91
C ALA A 1188 73.91 -11.79 12.39
N ARG A 1189 74.28 -12.91 13.02
CA ARG A 1189 74.07 -13.12 14.47
C ARG A 1189 74.71 -11.97 15.27
N GLY A 1190 73.94 -11.32 16.12
CA GLY A 1190 74.35 -10.10 16.83
C GLY A 1190 73.36 -8.97 16.60
N GLU A 1191 73.77 -7.72 16.83
CA GLU A 1191 72.96 -6.54 16.55
C GLU A 1191 73.40 -5.86 15.26
N THR A 1192 72.43 -5.44 14.45
CA THR A 1192 72.64 -4.65 13.23
C THR A 1192 71.71 -3.45 13.25
N SER A 1193 72.28 -2.30 12.92
CA SER A 1193 71.58 -1.02 12.87
C SER A 1193 71.31 -0.62 11.43
N ILE A 1194 70.08 -0.22 11.13
CA ILE A 1194 69.60 0.14 9.81
C ILE A 1194 69.00 1.55 9.91
N PRO A 1195 69.65 2.58 9.33
CA PRO A 1195 69.08 3.92 9.29
C PRO A 1195 67.84 3.93 8.39
N LEU A 1196 66.77 4.58 8.85
CA LEU A 1196 65.48 4.71 8.16
C LEU A 1196 64.94 6.12 8.34
N ALA A 1197 64.22 6.62 7.34
CA ALA A 1197 63.54 7.91 7.46
C ALA A 1197 62.46 7.87 8.57
N LYS A 1198 62.06 9.05 9.07
CA LYS A 1198 60.96 9.15 10.04
C LYS A 1198 59.69 8.58 9.44
N GLY A 1199 59.07 7.64 10.13
CA GLY A 1199 57.93 6.93 9.61
C GLY A 1199 57.58 5.65 10.36
N VAL A 1200 56.48 5.02 9.95
CA VAL A 1200 56.02 3.75 10.50
C VAL A 1200 56.37 2.63 9.52
N TYR A 1201 56.98 1.57 10.03
CA TYR A 1201 57.44 0.44 9.22
C TYR A 1201 56.97 -0.88 9.79
N ILE A 1202 56.82 -1.87 8.92
CA ILE A 1202 56.60 -3.28 9.29
C ILE A 1202 57.90 -4.03 9.00
N VAL A 1203 58.57 -4.50 10.05
CA VAL A 1203 59.78 -5.30 9.94
C VAL A 1203 59.40 -6.77 9.97
N THR A 1204 59.92 -7.53 9.03
CA THR A 1204 59.71 -8.96 8.93
C THR A 1204 61.03 -9.72 8.98
N LEU A 1205 61.11 -10.78 9.79
CA LEU A 1205 62.32 -11.57 10.03
C LEU A 1205 62.06 -13.06 9.75
N ASP A 1206 62.94 -13.68 8.95
CA ASP A 1206 62.86 -15.07 8.47
C ASP A 1206 61.48 -15.42 7.84
N GLY A 1207 60.78 -14.41 7.30
CA GLY A 1207 59.45 -14.55 6.69
C GLY A 1207 58.30 -14.83 7.65
N GLN A 1208 58.56 -15.05 8.94
CA GLN A 1208 57.55 -15.48 9.93
C GLN A 1208 57.22 -14.44 10.99
N ILE A 1209 58.22 -13.71 11.50
CA ILE A 1209 57.99 -12.68 12.52
C ILE A 1209 57.67 -11.38 11.81
N ARG A 1210 56.59 -10.70 12.20
CA ARG A 1210 56.23 -9.37 11.69
C ARG A 1210 55.97 -8.40 12.85
N GLN A 1211 56.71 -7.31 12.92
CA GLN A 1211 56.59 -6.32 13.98
C GLN A 1211 56.46 -4.90 13.42
N LYS A 1212 55.52 -4.13 13.96
CA LYS A 1212 55.39 -2.69 13.67
C LYS A 1212 56.40 -1.91 14.51
N VAL A 1213 57.19 -1.07 13.86
CA VAL A 1213 58.16 -0.15 14.49
C VAL A 1213 57.90 1.27 14.01
N VAL A 1214 58.20 2.24 14.87
CA VAL A 1214 58.03 3.67 14.57
C VAL A 1214 59.38 4.34 14.70
N ILE A 1215 59.89 4.88 13.58
CA ILE A 1215 61.12 5.65 13.52
C ILE A 1215 60.75 7.13 13.69
N ARG A 1216 61.24 7.74 14.77
CA ARG A 1216 60.90 9.11 15.18
C ARG A 1216 61.83 10.16 14.63
#